data_AF-A0A3D5TM90-F1
#
_entry.id   AF-A0A3D5TM90-F1
#
_cell.length_a   1.000
_cell.length_b   1.000
_cell.length_c   1.000
_cell.angle_alpha   90.00
_cell.angle_beta   90.00
_cell.angle_gamma   90.00
#
_symmetry.space_group_name_H-M   'P 1'
#
loop_
_entity.id
_entity.type
_entity.pdbx_description
1 polymer ?
#
loop_
_entity_poly.entity_id
_entity_poly.type
_entity_poly.pdbx_seq_one_letter_code
_entity_poly.pdbx_strand_id
1 'polypeptide(L)'
;MKNKKARTALCVAASLFFTALYIYALYSAYYIFKRGNGPEIALYTVLLALCGGVVMLLYTLTDKKREHSTANKITVPIVSAAVHAGVYLAVGFGVQKAVAPDVAGALAFGSSCIMFAIALAVYLNGLSSRGHKVLCKITALLCATALICPGLVVSYRAINNYSFLAPVYKISRASSNIGGIQTSDSDIVYDFAYTTEKDLRDTALGSDESIDIALARNEWEGFQIIFATAKKGKKVEVSVTDFKNADGDTLRTEAYKAHYSEVKGMGGKYSCEYADAMIPAAHTGKYGGPAELEKGLQQAFFIRTRAEKDAKAGEYTATVTAKNEKNEVILEKEIKAVVWNFTLPDTPANESAFGNSSEMFATLSGVKDGDNAAREKLNVQVYELLAENRLSPYNIPYDILDERADKYMSDPRITSFVIPYPEDDGQLVKYYEKVSSNPEWAKKGYFYPIDEPGDSAAYERYREITERLARLCPGYNMVTPFNTDEVKIDGSKISSVELQKGRSSILCGLSDVVGRGSTLEKMTNAAKNGSRAWWYVCCAPGGDYCNFFIHLDALKHRILMWQQKSINITGLLYWCTTYCEKANPWESAKTWDSFDCSGDGMLIYPGGYIGIDGPVSTMRLFNIADGMEDYDYFTLAEAKLGRAWVDERIAKVTSSLTEYTSDHTAFEQVRREIGEALSEK
;
A
#
# COMPACT_ATOMS: atom_id res chain seq x y z
N MET A 1 8.96 -62.86 -4.47
CA MET A 1 7.95 -63.23 -3.46
C MET A 1 6.95 -64.22 -4.06
N LYS A 2 6.80 -65.42 -3.48
CA LYS A 2 5.86 -66.46 -4.00
C LYS A 2 4.38 -66.21 -3.64
N ASN A 3 4.08 -65.30 -2.71
CA ASN A 3 2.71 -64.98 -2.28
C ASN A 3 2.13 -63.75 -3.00
N LYS A 4 1.14 -63.96 -3.86
CA LYS A 4 0.46 -62.93 -4.67
C LYS A 4 -0.32 -61.90 -3.84
N LYS A 5 -0.89 -62.30 -2.69
CA LYS A 5 -1.61 -61.39 -1.78
C LYS A 5 -0.64 -60.43 -1.08
N ALA A 6 0.47 -60.95 -0.55
CA ALA A 6 1.50 -60.14 0.10
C ALA A 6 2.13 -59.11 -0.86
N ARG A 7 2.40 -59.50 -2.11
CA ARG A 7 2.91 -58.57 -3.14
C ARG A 7 1.92 -57.45 -3.45
N THR A 8 0.63 -57.77 -3.52
CA THR A 8 -0.42 -56.76 -3.80
C THR A 8 -0.56 -55.79 -2.63
N ALA A 9 -0.55 -56.28 -1.38
CA ALA A 9 -0.60 -55.43 -0.19
C ALA A 9 0.61 -54.49 -0.10
N LEU A 10 1.82 -54.99 -0.40
CA LEU A 10 3.05 -54.19 -0.42
C LEU A 10 2.98 -53.08 -1.49
N CYS A 11 2.48 -53.39 -2.69
CA CYS A 11 2.31 -52.40 -3.75
C CYS A 11 1.25 -51.33 -3.41
N VAL A 12 0.21 -51.68 -2.68
CA VAL A 12 -0.81 -50.72 -2.21
C VAL A 12 -0.25 -49.83 -1.08
N ALA A 13 0.49 -50.40 -0.13
CA ALA A 13 1.14 -49.62 0.92
C ALA A 13 2.19 -48.66 0.33
N ALA A 14 2.97 -49.13 -0.64
CA ALA A 14 3.92 -48.28 -1.37
C ALA A 14 3.23 -47.15 -2.14
N SER A 15 2.12 -47.42 -2.85
CA SER A 15 1.43 -46.35 -3.59
C SER A 15 0.83 -45.29 -2.67
N LEU A 16 0.31 -45.67 -1.50
CA LEU A 16 -0.14 -44.71 -0.48
C LEU A 16 1.01 -43.86 0.07
N PHE A 17 2.14 -44.48 0.40
CA PHE A 17 3.34 -43.77 0.88
C PHE A 17 3.86 -42.77 -0.15
N PHE A 18 4.06 -43.20 -1.40
CA PHE A 18 4.57 -42.32 -2.45
C PHE A 18 3.55 -41.26 -2.90
N THR A 19 2.26 -41.48 -2.69
CA THR A 19 1.22 -40.45 -2.86
C THR A 19 1.33 -39.38 -1.77
N ALA A 20 1.45 -39.78 -0.51
CA ALA A 20 1.65 -38.83 0.60
C ALA A 20 2.97 -38.05 0.45
N LEU A 21 4.04 -38.74 0.05
CA LEU A 21 5.34 -38.11 -0.21
C LEU A 21 5.29 -37.15 -1.40
N TYR A 22 4.53 -37.47 -2.45
CA TYR A 22 4.31 -36.54 -3.57
C TYR A 22 3.59 -35.28 -3.11
N ILE A 23 2.51 -35.41 -2.32
CA ILE A 23 1.75 -34.27 -1.79
C ILE A 23 2.64 -33.39 -0.89
N TYR A 24 3.42 -34.01 -0.01
CA TYR A 24 4.40 -33.30 0.82
C TYR A 24 5.43 -32.57 -0.04
N ALA A 25 6.05 -33.28 -0.99
CA ALA A 25 7.05 -32.71 -1.88
C ALA A 25 6.49 -31.53 -2.66
N LEU A 26 5.24 -31.62 -3.12
CA LEU A 26 4.56 -30.61 -3.89
C LEU A 26 4.25 -29.37 -3.06
N TYR A 27 3.75 -29.55 -1.83
CA TYR A 27 3.50 -28.44 -0.92
C TYR A 27 4.79 -27.73 -0.53
N SER A 28 5.84 -28.49 -0.20
CA SER A 28 7.16 -27.92 0.10
C SER A 28 7.76 -27.20 -1.11
N ALA A 29 7.67 -27.78 -2.31
CA ALA A 29 8.18 -27.15 -3.53
C ALA A 29 7.48 -25.82 -3.83
N TYR A 30 6.18 -25.70 -3.56
CA TYR A 30 5.41 -24.46 -3.68
C TYR A 30 5.94 -23.34 -2.76
N TYR A 31 6.14 -23.63 -1.46
CA TYR A 31 6.67 -22.63 -0.51
C TYR A 31 8.12 -22.25 -0.78
N ILE A 32 8.89 -23.15 -1.37
CA ILE A 32 10.30 -22.94 -1.64
C ILE A 32 10.50 -22.15 -2.94
N PHE A 33 9.65 -22.38 -3.95
CA PHE A 33 9.57 -21.50 -5.12
C PHE A 33 9.22 -20.06 -4.71
N LYS A 34 8.33 -19.88 -3.73
CA LYS A 34 8.00 -18.55 -3.18
C LYS A 34 9.21 -17.86 -2.53
N ARG A 35 10.17 -18.61 -1.97
CA ARG A 35 11.37 -18.09 -1.28
C ARG A 35 12.61 -17.97 -2.18
N GLY A 36 12.58 -18.47 -3.42
CA GLY A 36 13.67 -18.34 -4.38
C GLY A 36 14.93 -19.19 -4.11
N ASN A 37 14.84 -20.27 -3.31
CA ASN A 37 16.00 -21.09 -2.95
C ASN A 37 16.25 -22.20 -4.00
N GLY A 38 17.17 -21.96 -4.95
CA GLY A 38 17.50 -22.86 -6.05
C GLY A 38 17.86 -24.31 -5.67
N PRO A 39 18.77 -24.54 -4.70
CA PRO A 39 19.10 -25.88 -4.21
C PRO A 39 17.91 -26.69 -3.69
N GLU A 40 17.01 -26.05 -2.94
CA GLU A 40 15.82 -26.72 -2.42
C GLU A 40 14.80 -27.00 -3.53
N ILE A 41 14.65 -26.09 -4.50
CA ILE A 41 13.82 -26.33 -5.70
C ILE A 41 14.28 -27.60 -6.43
N ALA A 42 15.59 -27.79 -6.59
CA ALA A 42 16.14 -28.99 -7.22
C ALA A 42 15.82 -30.26 -6.42
N LEU A 43 15.97 -30.21 -5.09
CA LEU A 43 15.67 -31.33 -4.19
C LEU A 43 14.21 -31.79 -4.33
N TYR A 44 13.26 -30.85 -4.24
CA TYR A 44 11.84 -31.20 -4.31
C TYR A 44 11.39 -31.59 -5.72
N THR A 45 12.02 -31.04 -6.76
CA THR A 45 11.81 -31.50 -8.15
C THR A 45 12.20 -32.96 -8.31
N VAL A 46 13.36 -33.36 -7.76
CA VAL A 46 13.79 -34.76 -7.77
C VAL A 46 12.81 -35.64 -7.00
N LEU A 47 12.30 -35.17 -5.86
CA LEU A 47 11.34 -35.92 -5.05
C LEU A 47 10.01 -36.13 -5.79
N LEU A 48 9.50 -35.12 -6.50
CA LEU A 48 8.31 -35.21 -7.36
C LEU A 48 8.52 -36.22 -8.51
N ALA A 49 9.69 -36.16 -9.17
CA ALA A 49 10.06 -37.07 -10.24
C ALA A 49 10.12 -38.52 -9.77
N LEU A 50 10.75 -38.77 -8.61
CA LEU A 50 10.85 -40.09 -8.00
C LEU A 50 9.47 -40.66 -7.69
N CYS A 51 8.60 -39.86 -7.06
CA CYS A 51 7.25 -40.30 -6.71
C CYS A 51 6.41 -40.63 -7.95
N GLY A 52 6.41 -39.79 -8.98
CA GLY A 52 5.71 -40.05 -10.25
C GLY A 52 6.26 -41.27 -11.00
N GLY A 53 7.58 -41.47 -10.97
CA GLY A 53 8.25 -42.66 -11.52
C GLY A 53 7.84 -43.94 -10.79
N VAL A 54 7.86 -43.92 -9.45
CA VAL A 54 7.52 -45.10 -8.63
C VAL A 54 6.04 -45.49 -8.79
N VAL A 55 5.12 -44.54 -8.87
CA VAL A 55 3.70 -44.84 -9.12
C VAL A 55 3.53 -45.58 -10.45
N MET A 56 4.25 -45.15 -11.50
CA MET A 56 4.20 -45.80 -12.80
C MET A 56 4.94 -47.14 -12.85
N LEU A 57 5.98 -47.32 -12.01
CA LEU A 57 6.60 -48.63 -11.80
C LEU A 57 5.60 -49.60 -11.17
N LEU A 58 4.93 -49.17 -10.09
CA LEU A 58 3.89 -49.95 -9.43
C LEU A 58 2.78 -50.33 -10.41
N TYR A 59 2.38 -49.44 -11.32
CA TYR A 59 1.46 -49.76 -12.42
C TYR A 59 1.98 -50.90 -13.30
N THR A 60 3.17 -50.79 -13.88
CA THR A 60 3.69 -51.84 -14.78
C THR A 60 3.89 -53.20 -14.10
N LEU A 61 4.06 -53.22 -12.77
CA LEU A 61 4.19 -54.42 -11.96
C LEU A 61 2.85 -55.04 -11.53
N THR A 62 1.77 -54.25 -11.52
CA THR A 62 0.48 -54.65 -10.93
C THR A 62 -0.71 -54.59 -11.89
N ASP A 63 -0.51 -54.07 -13.10
CA ASP A 63 -1.54 -54.02 -14.15
C ASP A 63 -2.09 -55.42 -14.43
N LYS A 64 -3.38 -55.60 -14.19
CA LYS A 64 -4.08 -56.86 -14.39
C LYS A 64 -4.64 -57.01 -15.80
N LYS A 65 -4.64 -55.94 -16.60
CA LYS A 65 -5.22 -55.91 -17.95
C LYS A 65 -4.18 -56.16 -19.02
N ARG A 66 -2.93 -55.82 -18.78
CA ARG A 66 -1.84 -55.94 -19.75
C ARG A 66 -0.61 -56.52 -19.07
N GLU A 67 0.05 -57.44 -19.76
CA GLU A 67 1.36 -57.91 -19.35
C GLU A 67 2.43 -56.99 -19.97
N HIS A 68 3.22 -56.35 -19.11
CA HIS A 68 4.26 -55.40 -19.56
C HIS A 68 5.59 -56.11 -19.76
N SER A 69 6.24 -55.83 -20.89
CA SER A 69 7.60 -56.31 -21.18
C SER A 69 8.62 -55.80 -20.16
N THR A 70 9.78 -56.47 -20.06
CA THR A 70 10.89 -56.02 -19.21
C THR A 70 11.35 -54.60 -19.58
N ALA A 71 11.37 -54.28 -20.88
CA ALA A 71 11.65 -52.93 -21.36
C ALA A 71 10.63 -51.91 -20.84
N ASN A 72 9.32 -52.20 -20.93
CA ASN A 72 8.29 -51.26 -20.46
C ASN A 72 8.33 -51.02 -18.95
N LYS A 73 8.69 -52.02 -18.15
CA LYS A 73 8.86 -51.89 -16.69
C LYS A 73 10.01 -50.96 -16.30
N ILE A 74 10.94 -50.67 -17.22
CA ILE A 74 12.06 -49.74 -17.03
C ILE A 74 11.74 -48.39 -17.67
N THR A 75 11.27 -48.39 -18.92
CA THR A 75 11.05 -47.17 -19.70
C THR A 75 9.91 -46.32 -19.14
N VAL A 76 8.77 -46.92 -18.78
CA VAL A 76 7.58 -46.17 -18.34
C VAL A 76 7.83 -45.37 -17.05
N PRO A 77 8.48 -45.92 -16.00
CA PRO A 77 8.88 -45.14 -14.82
C PRO A 77 9.85 -44.00 -15.12
N ILE A 78 10.86 -44.24 -15.96
CA ILE A 78 11.88 -43.24 -16.31
C ILE A 78 11.23 -42.07 -17.07
N VAL A 79 10.40 -42.38 -18.05
CA VAL A 79 9.65 -41.36 -18.82
C VAL A 79 8.73 -40.56 -17.89
N SER A 80 8.02 -41.23 -16.97
CA SER A 80 7.18 -40.55 -15.98
C SER A 80 7.98 -39.59 -15.09
N ALA A 81 9.10 -40.05 -14.54
CA ALA A 81 9.97 -39.21 -13.71
C ALA A 81 10.49 -37.99 -14.48
N ALA A 82 10.94 -38.19 -15.73
CA ALA A 82 11.42 -37.12 -16.60
C ALA A 82 10.32 -36.09 -16.92
N VAL A 83 9.08 -36.55 -17.18
CA VAL A 83 7.94 -35.65 -17.44
C VAL A 83 7.60 -34.83 -16.20
N HIS A 84 7.55 -35.44 -15.01
CA HIS A 84 7.25 -34.73 -13.76
C HIS A 84 8.32 -33.67 -13.43
N ALA A 85 9.61 -33.99 -13.57
CA ALA A 85 10.69 -33.02 -13.41
C ALA A 85 10.64 -31.92 -14.47
N GLY A 86 10.50 -32.32 -15.74
CA GLY A 86 10.54 -31.42 -16.88
C GLY A 86 9.40 -30.43 -16.89
N VAL A 87 8.16 -30.86 -16.64
CA VAL A 87 6.98 -29.97 -16.58
C VAL A 87 7.11 -29.01 -15.40
N TYR A 88 7.54 -29.49 -14.23
CA TYR A 88 7.67 -28.63 -13.05
C TYR A 88 8.72 -27.52 -13.26
N LEU A 89 9.89 -27.88 -13.79
CA LEU A 89 10.96 -26.91 -14.08
C LEU A 89 10.61 -26.00 -15.25
N ALA A 90 10.01 -26.53 -16.33
CA ALA A 90 9.64 -25.76 -17.50
C ALA A 90 8.53 -24.74 -17.17
N VAL A 91 7.53 -25.13 -16.37
CA VAL A 91 6.49 -24.20 -15.92
C VAL A 91 7.05 -23.24 -14.88
N GLY A 92 7.79 -23.71 -13.88
CA GLY A 92 8.38 -22.84 -12.85
C GLY A 92 9.35 -21.80 -13.41
N PHE A 93 10.42 -22.24 -14.08
CA PHE A 93 11.47 -21.34 -14.58
C PHE A 93 11.13 -20.71 -15.93
N GLY A 94 10.41 -21.40 -16.80
CA GLY A 94 10.01 -20.86 -18.10
C GLY A 94 9.01 -19.72 -17.95
N VAL A 95 8.09 -19.82 -16.98
CA VAL A 95 7.08 -18.78 -16.74
C VAL A 95 7.63 -17.68 -15.81
N GLN A 96 8.62 -17.95 -14.94
CA GLN A 96 9.31 -16.93 -14.12
C GLN A 96 9.92 -15.78 -14.93
N LYS A 97 10.30 -16.01 -16.20
CA LYS A 97 10.77 -14.93 -17.08
C LYS A 97 9.68 -13.89 -17.37
N ALA A 98 8.42 -14.25 -17.14
CA ALA A 98 7.26 -13.48 -17.53
C ALA A 98 6.26 -13.25 -16.38
N VAL A 99 6.44 -13.81 -15.18
CA VAL A 99 5.53 -13.66 -14.03
C VAL A 99 6.30 -13.62 -12.71
N ALA A 100 5.65 -13.18 -11.63
CA ALA A 100 6.26 -13.18 -10.28
C ALA A 100 6.53 -14.62 -9.75
N PRO A 101 7.56 -14.83 -8.91
CA PRO A 101 7.98 -16.16 -8.47
C PRO A 101 6.88 -17.00 -7.78
N ASP A 102 5.96 -16.34 -7.08
CA ASP A 102 4.79 -16.95 -6.43
C ASP A 102 3.75 -17.44 -7.46
N VAL A 103 3.46 -16.65 -8.51
CA VAL A 103 2.58 -17.04 -9.62
C VAL A 103 3.17 -18.21 -10.39
N ALA A 104 4.48 -18.16 -10.69
CA ALA A 104 5.16 -19.27 -11.35
C ALA A 104 5.15 -20.54 -10.51
N GLY A 105 5.38 -20.41 -9.19
CA GLY A 105 5.27 -21.52 -8.24
C GLY A 105 3.86 -22.11 -8.18
N ALA A 106 2.82 -21.28 -8.20
CA ALA A 106 1.42 -21.71 -8.22
C ALA A 106 1.05 -22.45 -9.51
N LEU A 107 1.53 -21.97 -10.67
CA LEU A 107 1.32 -22.64 -11.97
C LEU A 107 2.07 -23.98 -12.05
N ALA A 108 3.30 -24.03 -11.55
CA ALA A 108 4.09 -25.26 -11.48
C ALA A 108 3.43 -26.29 -10.55
N PHE A 109 2.91 -25.83 -9.41
CA PHE A 109 2.12 -26.63 -8.47
C PHE A 109 0.87 -27.20 -9.14
N GLY A 110 0.05 -26.37 -9.79
CA GLY A 110 -1.17 -26.81 -10.45
C GLY A 110 -0.92 -27.81 -11.59
N SER A 111 0.12 -27.58 -12.38
CA SER A 111 0.53 -28.49 -13.47
C SER A 111 0.97 -29.85 -12.94
N SER A 112 1.72 -29.86 -11.84
CA SER A 112 2.17 -31.10 -11.18
C SER A 112 1.03 -31.90 -10.54
N CYS A 113 0.06 -31.22 -9.89
CA CYS A 113 -1.18 -31.84 -9.41
C CYS A 113 -1.93 -32.61 -10.51
N ILE A 114 -2.10 -32.00 -11.69
CA ILE A 114 -2.81 -32.61 -12.82
C ILE A 114 -2.05 -33.83 -13.35
N MET A 115 -0.72 -33.71 -13.52
CA MET A 115 0.11 -34.82 -14.01
C MET A 115 0.06 -36.03 -13.07
N PHE A 116 0.16 -35.79 -11.77
CA PHE A 116 0.12 -36.87 -10.78
C PHE A 116 -1.26 -37.52 -10.68
N ALA A 117 -2.32 -36.72 -10.79
CA ALA A 117 -3.69 -37.22 -10.87
C ALA A 117 -3.87 -38.20 -12.04
N ILE A 118 -3.32 -37.88 -13.21
CA ILE A 118 -3.36 -38.74 -14.40
C ILE A 118 -2.58 -40.04 -14.13
N ALA A 119 -1.35 -39.95 -13.60
CA ALA A 119 -0.54 -41.14 -13.28
C ALA A 119 -1.25 -42.07 -12.27
N LEU A 120 -1.84 -41.50 -11.23
CA LEU A 120 -2.59 -42.24 -10.22
C LEU A 120 -3.86 -42.87 -10.80
N ALA A 121 -4.59 -42.16 -11.66
CA ALA A 121 -5.76 -42.70 -12.34
C ALA A 121 -5.41 -43.87 -13.28
N VAL A 122 -4.28 -43.78 -14.00
CA VAL A 122 -3.76 -44.87 -14.84
C VAL A 122 -3.41 -46.10 -13.98
N TYR A 123 -2.70 -45.89 -12.86
CA TYR A 123 -2.38 -46.94 -11.90
C TYR A 123 -3.63 -47.65 -11.37
N LEU A 124 -4.58 -46.88 -10.81
CA LEU A 124 -5.81 -47.43 -10.23
C LEU A 124 -6.69 -48.13 -11.27
N ASN A 125 -6.72 -47.63 -12.51
CA ASN A 125 -7.43 -48.30 -13.60
C ASN A 125 -6.77 -49.62 -13.99
N GLY A 126 -5.44 -49.73 -13.93
CA GLY A 126 -4.69 -50.98 -14.14
C GLY A 126 -5.00 -52.06 -13.10
N LEU A 127 -5.32 -51.66 -11.87
CA LEU A 127 -5.67 -52.60 -10.78
C LEU A 127 -7.06 -53.24 -10.92
N SER A 128 -7.96 -52.65 -11.72
CA SER A 128 -9.35 -53.06 -11.83
C SER A 128 -9.53 -54.44 -12.50
N SER A 129 -10.02 -55.43 -11.76
CA SER A 129 -10.53 -56.71 -12.29
C SER A 129 -12.07 -56.80 -12.16
N ARG A 130 -12.70 -57.82 -12.78
CA ARG A 130 -14.17 -57.94 -12.93
C ARG A 130 -14.99 -57.73 -11.63
N GLY A 131 -14.46 -58.06 -10.44
CA GLY A 131 -15.19 -57.97 -9.16
C GLY A 131 -15.17 -56.61 -8.42
N HIS A 132 -14.22 -55.72 -8.70
CA HIS A 132 -14.07 -54.42 -8.00
C HIS A 132 -13.94 -53.22 -8.96
N LYS A 133 -14.39 -53.40 -10.21
CA LYS A 133 -14.24 -52.43 -11.30
C LYS A 133 -14.90 -51.09 -10.99
N VAL A 134 -16.06 -51.10 -10.32
CA VAL A 134 -16.79 -49.90 -9.94
C VAL A 134 -16.02 -49.13 -8.86
N LEU A 135 -15.58 -49.82 -7.80
CA LEU A 135 -14.82 -49.22 -6.71
C LEU A 135 -13.51 -48.58 -7.20
N CYS A 136 -12.68 -49.29 -7.97
CA CYS A 136 -11.42 -48.73 -8.47
C CYS A 136 -11.62 -47.52 -9.39
N LYS A 137 -12.70 -47.50 -10.19
CA LYS A 137 -13.03 -46.35 -11.05
C LYS A 137 -13.51 -45.16 -10.24
N ILE A 138 -14.34 -45.38 -9.22
CA ILE A 138 -14.80 -44.32 -8.31
C ILE A 138 -13.61 -43.76 -7.52
N THR A 139 -12.74 -44.60 -6.98
CA THR A 139 -11.51 -44.15 -6.28
C THR A 139 -10.58 -43.38 -7.22
N ALA A 140 -10.38 -43.84 -8.46
CA ALA A 140 -9.57 -43.11 -9.44
C ALA A 140 -10.17 -41.73 -9.77
N LEU A 141 -11.49 -41.65 -9.93
CA LEU A 141 -12.19 -40.39 -10.19
C LEU A 141 -12.08 -39.44 -8.99
N LEU A 142 -12.31 -39.93 -7.77
CA LEU A 142 -12.22 -39.13 -6.55
C LEU A 142 -10.79 -38.62 -6.31
N CYS A 143 -9.77 -39.48 -6.44
CA CYS A 143 -8.38 -39.06 -6.28
C CYS A 143 -7.93 -38.08 -7.36
N ALA A 144 -8.34 -38.30 -8.62
CA ALA A 144 -8.04 -37.37 -9.70
C ALA A 144 -8.71 -36.02 -9.47
N THR A 145 -9.98 -36.00 -9.05
CA THR A 145 -10.72 -34.77 -8.75
C THR A 145 -10.12 -34.03 -7.56
N ALA A 146 -9.72 -34.73 -6.50
CA ALA A 146 -9.11 -34.16 -5.30
C ALA A 146 -7.72 -33.53 -5.55
N LEU A 147 -7.04 -33.88 -6.65
CA LEU A 147 -5.78 -33.27 -7.06
C LEU A 147 -5.97 -32.21 -8.16
N ILE A 148 -6.85 -32.49 -9.13
CA ILE A 148 -7.14 -31.59 -10.26
C ILE A 148 -7.86 -30.33 -9.78
N CYS A 149 -8.87 -30.44 -8.91
CA CYS A 149 -9.63 -29.27 -8.46
C CYS A 149 -8.75 -28.25 -7.70
N PRO A 150 -7.96 -28.64 -6.69
CA PRO A 150 -7.03 -27.69 -6.05
C PRO A 150 -5.98 -27.15 -7.02
N GLY A 151 -5.44 -27.98 -7.91
CA GLY A 151 -4.47 -27.54 -8.92
C GLY A 151 -5.05 -26.49 -9.88
N LEU A 152 -6.29 -26.70 -10.36
CA LEU A 152 -7.01 -25.75 -11.20
C LEU A 152 -7.39 -24.48 -10.42
N VAL A 153 -7.81 -24.58 -9.16
CA VAL A 153 -8.14 -23.41 -8.33
C VAL A 153 -6.91 -22.56 -8.05
N VAL A 154 -5.77 -23.18 -7.71
CA VAL A 154 -4.49 -22.47 -7.48
C VAL A 154 -4.01 -21.81 -8.77
N SER A 155 -4.00 -22.54 -9.90
CA SER A 155 -3.66 -21.96 -11.20
C SER A 155 -4.62 -20.85 -11.61
N TYR A 156 -5.93 -21.03 -11.42
CA TYR A 156 -6.94 -20.04 -11.74
C TYR A 156 -6.76 -18.76 -10.94
N ARG A 157 -6.56 -18.86 -9.61
CA ARG A 157 -6.28 -17.70 -8.75
C ARG A 157 -4.98 -16.99 -9.16
N ALA A 158 -3.93 -17.77 -9.46
CA ALA A 158 -2.65 -17.22 -9.92
C ALA A 158 -2.76 -16.51 -11.27
N ILE A 159 -3.56 -17.05 -12.20
CA ILE A 159 -3.81 -16.46 -13.53
C ILE A 159 -4.77 -15.27 -13.45
N ASN A 160 -5.77 -15.30 -12.56
CA ASN A 160 -6.68 -14.17 -12.38
C ASN A 160 -5.94 -12.91 -11.91
N ASN A 161 -4.84 -13.10 -11.17
CA ASN A 161 -4.00 -12.01 -10.69
C ASN A 161 -2.86 -11.63 -11.66
N TYR A 162 -2.75 -12.26 -12.86
CA TYR A 162 -1.68 -11.96 -13.83
C TYR A 162 -2.08 -12.23 -15.29
N SER A 163 -2.08 -11.21 -16.18
CA SER A 163 -2.16 -11.46 -17.63
C SER A 163 -0.82 -11.87 -18.23
N PHE A 164 -0.70 -13.14 -18.60
CA PHE A 164 0.32 -13.60 -19.55
C PHE A 164 0.21 -12.94 -20.94
N LEU A 165 -0.89 -12.25 -21.23
CA LEU A 165 -1.12 -11.51 -22.47
C LEU A 165 -0.76 -10.03 -22.37
N ALA A 166 -0.22 -9.53 -21.25
CA ALA A 166 0.07 -8.10 -21.08
C ALA A 166 0.91 -7.50 -22.24
N PRO A 167 1.98 -8.15 -22.75
CA PRO A 167 2.72 -7.66 -23.92
C PRO A 167 1.87 -7.61 -25.20
N VAL A 168 0.93 -8.55 -25.36
CA VAL A 168 0.03 -8.66 -26.52
C VAL A 168 -1.14 -7.68 -26.41
N TYR A 169 -1.60 -7.36 -25.19
CA TYR A 169 -2.68 -6.41 -24.92
C TYR A 169 -2.23 -4.95 -24.96
N LYS A 170 -1.01 -4.64 -24.46
CA LYS A 170 -0.36 -3.33 -24.70
C LYS A 170 -0.32 -2.99 -26.20
N ILE A 171 -0.33 -4.00 -27.07
CA ILE A 171 -0.38 -3.85 -28.52
C ILE A 171 -1.84 -3.79 -29.07
N SER A 172 -2.83 -4.44 -28.45
CA SER A 172 -4.11 -4.77 -29.11
C SER A 172 -5.42 -4.25 -28.50
N ARG A 173 -5.48 -3.80 -27.22
CA ARG A 173 -6.79 -3.39 -26.62
C ARG A 173 -6.81 -2.11 -25.78
N ALA A 174 -5.77 -1.76 -25.05
CA ALA A 174 -5.65 -0.42 -24.41
C ALA A 174 -5.70 0.70 -25.48
N SER A 175 -5.42 0.36 -26.73
CA SER A 175 -5.10 1.32 -27.77
C SER A 175 -6.25 1.85 -28.62
N SER A 176 -7.51 1.43 -28.40
CA SER A 176 -8.64 1.82 -29.27
C SER A 176 -9.77 2.60 -28.60
N ASN A 177 -10.02 2.40 -27.30
CA ASN A 177 -11.01 3.18 -26.57
C ASN A 177 -10.33 3.91 -25.42
N ILE A 178 -9.83 5.12 -25.70
CA ILE A 178 -9.10 5.94 -24.73
C ILE A 178 -9.96 7.00 -24.05
N GLY A 179 -11.25 7.12 -24.45
CA GLY A 179 -12.16 8.15 -23.95
C GLY A 179 -11.68 9.57 -24.24
N GLY A 180 -12.05 10.51 -23.38
CA GLY A 180 -11.52 11.87 -23.35
C GLY A 180 -12.11 12.82 -24.40
N ILE A 181 -11.82 14.11 -24.19
CA ILE A 181 -12.16 15.20 -25.11
C ILE A 181 -10.97 15.47 -26.02
N GLN A 182 -11.20 15.71 -27.31
CA GLN A 182 -10.13 16.02 -28.25
C GLN A 182 -9.50 17.39 -27.95
N THR A 183 -8.17 17.45 -27.98
CA THR A 183 -7.41 18.70 -28.07
C THR A 183 -7.42 19.22 -29.52
N SER A 184 -6.82 20.38 -29.79
CA SER A 184 -6.67 20.85 -31.18
C SER A 184 -5.72 19.96 -32.02
N ASP A 185 -4.87 19.16 -31.37
CA ASP A 185 -4.26 17.98 -31.97
C ASP A 185 -5.21 16.79 -31.83
N SER A 186 -5.88 16.44 -32.94
CA SER A 186 -6.94 15.41 -32.96
C SER A 186 -6.51 14.01 -32.50
N ASP A 187 -5.20 13.77 -32.36
CA ASP A 187 -4.63 12.51 -31.88
C ASP A 187 -4.44 12.46 -30.36
N ILE A 188 -4.55 13.60 -29.66
CA ILE A 188 -4.38 13.74 -28.22
C ILE A 188 -5.74 14.11 -27.61
N VAL A 189 -6.14 13.35 -26.60
CA VAL A 189 -7.34 13.61 -25.79
C VAL A 189 -6.95 14.00 -24.37
N TYR A 190 -7.83 14.71 -23.69
CA TYR A 190 -7.67 15.10 -22.29
C TYR A 190 -8.95 14.91 -21.49
N ASP A 191 -8.81 14.98 -20.17
CA ASP A 191 -9.88 14.94 -19.18
C ASP A 191 -9.44 15.66 -17.91
N PHE A 192 -10.37 16.34 -17.24
CA PHE A 192 -10.14 16.88 -15.90
C PHE A 192 -10.66 15.88 -14.87
N ALA A 193 -9.95 15.76 -13.74
CA ALA A 193 -10.33 14.85 -12.66
C ALA A 193 -10.00 15.45 -11.30
N TYR A 194 -10.69 15.02 -10.25
CA TYR A 194 -10.37 15.41 -8.89
C TYR A 194 -9.04 14.80 -8.42
N THR A 195 -8.44 15.36 -7.36
CA THR A 195 -7.21 14.80 -6.75
C THR A 195 -7.39 13.42 -6.15
N THR A 196 -8.64 13.07 -5.84
CA THR A 196 -9.04 11.80 -5.26
C THR A 196 -9.17 10.69 -6.30
N GLU A 197 -9.26 11.02 -7.60
CA GLU A 197 -9.37 10.02 -8.67
C GLU A 197 -7.99 9.42 -8.98
N LYS A 198 -7.82 8.11 -8.72
CA LYS A 198 -6.55 7.43 -9.00
C LYS A 198 -6.79 6.07 -9.64
N ASP A 199 -7.12 6.14 -10.92
CA ASP A 199 -7.35 4.99 -11.75
C ASP A 199 -6.08 4.28 -12.20
N LEU A 200 -6.27 3.04 -12.66
CA LEU A 200 -5.26 2.32 -13.42
C LEU A 200 -4.90 3.10 -14.69
N ARG A 201 -3.61 3.10 -15.03
CA ARG A 201 -3.08 3.86 -16.18
C ARG A 201 -3.71 3.53 -17.54
N ASP A 202 -4.36 2.37 -17.71
CA ASP A 202 -5.03 1.97 -18.96
C ASP A 202 -6.54 2.19 -18.96
N THR A 203 -7.07 2.89 -17.96
CA THR A 203 -8.49 3.26 -17.89
C THR A 203 -8.81 4.28 -19.00
N ALA A 204 -10.00 4.17 -19.60
CA ALA A 204 -10.43 5.18 -20.56
C ALA A 204 -10.70 6.49 -19.82
N LEU A 205 -10.28 7.62 -20.40
CA LEU A 205 -10.57 8.93 -19.83
C LEU A 205 -12.07 9.22 -19.82
N GLY A 206 -12.49 10.05 -18.86
CA GLY A 206 -13.83 10.63 -18.79
C GLY A 206 -14.07 11.64 -19.90
N SER A 207 -14.92 12.62 -19.61
CA SER A 207 -15.31 13.66 -20.57
C SER A 207 -15.53 15.01 -19.90
N ASP A 208 -14.76 15.30 -18.85
CA ASP A 208 -14.88 16.53 -18.09
C ASP A 208 -14.02 17.62 -18.72
N GLU A 209 -14.69 18.63 -19.29
CA GLU A 209 -14.05 19.72 -20.07
C GLU A 209 -13.48 20.85 -19.21
N SER A 210 -13.83 20.87 -17.93
CA SER A 210 -13.44 21.87 -16.95
C SER A 210 -13.50 21.27 -15.55
N ILE A 211 -12.78 21.91 -14.63
CA ILE A 211 -12.89 21.65 -13.20
C ILE A 211 -12.89 22.99 -12.47
N ASP A 212 -13.56 23.04 -11.34
CA ASP A 212 -13.41 24.11 -10.38
C ASP A 212 -13.04 23.52 -9.03
N ILE A 213 -12.28 24.27 -8.25
CA ILE A 213 -11.86 23.89 -6.90
C ILE A 213 -12.25 24.98 -5.91
N ALA A 214 -12.39 24.60 -4.64
CA ALA A 214 -12.67 25.54 -3.57
C ALA A 214 -11.84 25.20 -2.33
N LEU A 215 -11.30 26.24 -1.70
CA LEU A 215 -10.37 26.12 -0.58
C LEU A 215 -10.53 27.28 0.41
N ALA A 216 -10.26 27.02 1.67
CA ALA A 216 -10.13 27.98 2.75
C ALA A 216 -8.78 28.72 2.67
N ARG A 217 -8.65 29.80 3.43
CA ARG A 217 -7.33 30.40 3.66
C ARG A 217 -6.48 29.45 4.51
N ASN A 218 -5.18 29.44 4.26
CA ASN A 218 -4.20 28.56 4.88
C ASN A 218 -4.40 27.07 4.55
N GLU A 219 -4.84 26.79 3.32
CA GLU A 219 -5.13 25.45 2.80
C GLU A 219 -4.48 25.25 1.43
N TRP A 220 -4.17 23.99 1.09
CA TRP A 220 -3.92 23.56 -0.27
C TRP A 220 -5.16 22.87 -0.88
N GLU A 221 -5.41 23.07 -2.16
CA GLU A 221 -6.38 22.22 -2.88
C GLU A 221 -5.91 22.05 -4.33
N GLY A 222 -6.32 20.97 -4.99
CA GLY A 222 -5.83 20.65 -6.32
C GLY A 222 -6.84 19.97 -7.24
N PHE A 223 -6.33 19.60 -8.40
CA PHE A 223 -7.03 18.82 -9.41
C PHE A 223 -6.01 18.12 -10.32
N GLN A 224 -6.51 17.32 -11.24
CA GLN A 224 -5.72 16.67 -12.27
C GLN A 224 -6.17 17.08 -13.66
N ILE A 225 -5.23 17.12 -14.58
CA ILE A 225 -5.49 17.04 -16.01
C ILE A 225 -4.76 15.84 -16.58
N ILE A 226 -5.49 14.96 -17.25
CA ILE A 226 -4.99 13.67 -17.70
C ILE A 226 -5.02 13.64 -19.22
N PHE A 227 -3.92 13.22 -19.85
CA PHE A 227 -3.80 13.12 -21.31
C PHE A 227 -3.64 11.67 -21.74
N ALA A 228 -4.18 11.32 -22.91
CA ALA A 228 -3.98 10.03 -23.55
C ALA A 228 -3.92 10.16 -25.07
N THR A 229 -3.43 9.12 -25.74
CA THR A 229 -3.38 9.07 -27.21
C THR A 229 -3.54 7.65 -27.74
N ALA A 230 -4.14 7.52 -28.93
CA ALA A 230 -4.16 6.26 -29.70
C ALA A 230 -3.02 6.19 -30.74
N LYS A 231 -2.17 7.21 -30.82
CA LYS A 231 -1.02 7.29 -31.73
C LYS A 231 0.30 7.02 -31.01
N LYS A 232 1.37 6.90 -31.79
CA LYS A 232 2.75 6.77 -31.27
C LYS A 232 3.49 8.09 -31.47
N GLY A 233 4.48 8.35 -30.62
CA GLY A 233 5.40 9.48 -30.78
C GLY A 233 4.78 10.84 -30.45
N LYS A 234 3.73 10.85 -29.63
CA LYS A 234 3.10 12.07 -29.12
C LYS A 234 3.71 12.44 -27.78
N LYS A 235 3.82 13.74 -27.55
CA LYS A 235 4.28 14.30 -26.27
C LYS A 235 3.30 15.35 -25.79
N VAL A 236 3.28 15.56 -24.49
CA VAL A 236 2.58 16.70 -23.89
C VAL A 236 3.45 17.37 -22.84
N GLU A 237 3.57 18.68 -22.92
CA GLU A 237 4.13 19.53 -21.87
C GLU A 237 3.01 20.38 -21.31
N VAL A 238 2.83 20.38 -19.99
CA VAL A 238 1.77 21.12 -19.30
C VAL A 238 2.40 22.21 -18.45
N SER A 239 1.80 23.40 -18.53
CA SER A 239 2.11 24.53 -17.68
C SER A 239 0.82 25.18 -17.20
N VAL A 240 0.89 25.86 -16.06
CA VAL A 240 -0.23 26.58 -15.47
C VAL A 240 0.26 27.93 -14.96
N THR A 241 -0.53 28.97 -15.14
CA THR A 241 -0.26 30.27 -14.51
C THR A 241 -0.62 30.20 -13.02
N ASP A 242 -0.12 31.14 -12.21
CA ASP A 242 -0.72 31.33 -10.90
C ASP A 242 -2.22 31.70 -11.04
N PHE A 243 -3.04 31.22 -10.11
CA PHE A 243 -4.42 31.64 -9.96
C PHE A 243 -4.46 33.12 -9.55
N LYS A 244 -5.24 33.94 -10.25
CA LYS A 244 -5.30 35.39 -10.04
C LYS A 244 -6.74 35.88 -9.91
N ASN A 245 -7.00 36.78 -8.95
CA ASN A 245 -8.31 37.43 -8.82
C ASN A 245 -8.38 38.75 -9.62
N ALA A 246 -9.54 39.41 -9.61
CA ALA A 246 -9.77 40.68 -10.31
C ALA A 246 -8.91 41.85 -9.80
N ASP A 247 -8.47 41.81 -8.53
CA ASP A 247 -7.57 42.81 -7.93
C ASP A 247 -6.09 42.56 -8.28
N GLY A 248 -5.81 41.39 -8.85
CA GLY A 248 -4.48 40.97 -9.24
C GLY A 248 -3.69 40.22 -8.17
N ASP A 249 -4.31 39.87 -7.03
CA ASP A 249 -3.71 39.00 -6.02
C ASP A 249 -3.59 37.58 -6.59
N THR A 250 -2.54 36.85 -6.17
CA THR A 250 -2.25 35.51 -6.69
C THR A 250 -2.28 34.44 -5.59
N LEU A 251 -2.64 33.23 -5.97
CA LEU A 251 -2.43 32.02 -5.16
C LEU A 251 -1.20 31.27 -5.66
N ARG A 252 -0.35 30.79 -4.75
CA ARG A 252 0.83 29.99 -5.11
C ARG A 252 0.36 28.74 -5.84
N THR A 253 0.88 28.46 -7.02
CA THR A 253 0.45 27.33 -7.83
C THR A 253 1.62 26.41 -8.17
N GLU A 254 1.38 25.10 -8.08
CA GLU A 254 2.36 24.06 -8.37
C GLU A 254 1.79 23.04 -9.34
N ALA A 255 2.61 22.61 -10.30
CA ALA A 255 2.25 21.60 -11.27
C ALA A 255 3.26 20.44 -11.24
N TYR A 256 2.73 19.23 -11.29
CA TYR A 256 3.48 17.99 -11.18
C TYR A 256 3.10 17.05 -12.32
N LYS A 257 4.10 16.43 -12.95
CA LYS A 257 3.91 15.27 -13.80
C LYS A 257 3.90 14.01 -12.94
N ALA A 258 2.83 13.23 -13.01
CA ALA A 258 2.74 11.98 -12.26
C ALA A 258 3.71 10.93 -12.84
N HIS A 259 4.51 10.32 -11.97
CA HIS A 259 5.23 9.09 -12.27
C HIS A 259 4.37 7.88 -11.89
N TYR A 260 4.27 6.92 -12.79
CA TYR A 260 3.48 5.70 -12.59
C TYR A 260 4.35 4.56 -12.06
N SER A 261 3.90 3.95 -10.97
CA SER A 261 4.55 2.81 -10.32
C SER A 261 3.81 1.51 -10.62
N GLU A 262 4.53 0.46 -11.00
CA GLU A 262 3.96 -0.88 -11.24
C GLU A 262 3.80 -1.64 -9.92
N VAL A 263 2.56 -1.99 -9.56
CA VAL A 263 2.21 -2.78 -8.37
C VAL A 263 1.79 -4.19 -8.80
N LYS A 264 2.78 -5.07 -8.98
CA LYS A 264 2.57 -6.40 -9.56
C LYS A 264 1.54 -7.21 -8.78
N GLY A 265 0.55 -7.76 -9.49
CA GLY A 265 -0.52 -8.56 -8.91
C GLY A 265 -1.71 -7.75 -8.39
N MET A 266 -1.60 -6.42 -8.33
CA MET A 266 -2.68 -5.52 -7.92
C MET A 266 -3.13 -4.67 -9.11
N GLY A 267 -4.34 -4.88 -9.60
CA GLY A 267 -4.92 -4.07 -10.66
C GLY A 267 -5.81 -4.83 -11.61
N GLY A 268 -6.00 -4.23 -12.77
CA GLY A 268 -6.81 -4.80 -13.82
C GLY A 268 -6.12 -6.02 -14.42
N LYS A 269 -6.85 -6.74 -15.26
CA LYS A 269 -6.29 -7.87 -15.99
C LYS A 269 -5.09 -7.47 -16.86
N TYR A 270 -4.83 -6.19 -17.17
CA TYR A 270 -3.92 -5.77 -18.24
C TYR A 270 -2.86 -4.73 -17.84
N SER A 271 -3.16 -3.89 -16.85
CA SER A 271 -2.23 -2.94 -16.25
C SER A 271 -2.28 -3.05 -14.72
N CYS A 272 -1.16 -2.73 -14.10
CA CYS A 272 -1.02 -2.56 -12.66
C CYS A 272 -0.18 -1.32 -12.35
N GLU A 273 -0.23 -0.32 -13.23
CA GLU A 273 0.49 0.95 -13.12
C GLU A 273 -0.44 2.01 -12.51
N TYR A 274 -0.01 2.65 -11.43
CA TYR A 274 -0.76 3.69 -10.71
C TYR A 274 0.08 4.96 -10.58
N ALA A 275 -0.52 6.13 -10.73
CA ALA A 275 0.14 7.40 -10.48
C ALA A 275 0.57 7.49 -9.01
N ASP A 276 1.81 7.87 -8.71
CA ASP A 276 2.25 8.01 -7.32
C ASP A 276 3.19 9.20 -7.09
N ALA A 277 4.43 9.16 -7.58
CA ALA A 277 5.39 10.24 -7.32
C ALA A 277 5.05 11.49 -8.15
N MET A 278 5.06 12.65 -7.52
CA MET A 278 4.69 13.94 -8.10
C MET A 278 5.95 14.70 -8.50
N ILE A 279 6.43 14.47 -9.71
CA ILE A 279 7.65 15.13 -10.23
C ILE A 279 7.29 16.56 -10.64
N PRO A 280 7.95 17.62 -10.14
CA PRO A 280 7.68 18.98 -10.59
C PRO A 280 7.69 19.09 -12.12
N ALA A 281 6.66 19.69 -12.72
CA ALA A 281 6.50 19.73 -14.18
C ALA A 281 7.68 20.44 -14.88
N ALA A 282 8.32 21.39 -14.19
CA ALA A 282 9.51 22.08 -14.65
C ALA A 282 10.82 21.27 -14.56
N HIS A 283 10.82 20.09 -13.93
CA HIS A 283 12.01 19.24 -13.82
C HIS A 283 12.41 18.72 -15.19
N THR A 284 13.69 18.83 -15.55
CA THR A 284 14.23 18.38 -16.85
C THR A 284 15.19 17.19 -16.75
N GLY A 285 15.42 16.68 -15.54
CA GLY A 285 16.33 15.55 -15.29
C GLY A 285 15.70 14.19 -15.65
N LYS A 286 16.16 13.13 -14.98
CA LYS A 286 15.60 11.78 -15.17
C LYS A 286 14.09 11.81 -14.85
N TYR A 287 13.28 11.19 -15.72
CA TYR A 287 11.81 11.25 -15.70
C TYR A 287 11.19 12.65 -15.84
N GLY A 288 11.98 13.70 -16.04
CA GLY A 288 11.52 15.08 -16.29
C GLY A 288 11.13 15.35 -17.76
N GLY A 289 10.97 16.62 -18.10
CA GLY A 289 10.65 17.12 -19.44
C GLY A 289 9.21 16.83 -19.90
N PRO A 290 8.89 17.16 -21.17
CA PRO A 290 7.61 16.80 -21.78
C PRO A 290 7.32 15.31 -21.60
N ALA A 291 6.08 14.98 -21.25
CA ALA A 291 5.68 13.60 -21.06
C ALA A 291 5.51 12.90 -22.41
N GLU A 292 6.16 11.76 -22.58
CA GLU A 292 5.89 10.86 -23.71
C GLU A 292 4.54 10.16 -23.48
N LEU A 293 3.60 10.32 -24.40
CA LEU A 293 2.30 9.65 -24.31
C LEU A 293 2.42 8.25 -24.91
N GLU A 294 2.28 7.25 -24.04
CA GLU A 294 2.23 5.84 -24.45
C GLU A 294 0.86 5.51 -25.04
N LYS A 295 0.85 4.76 -26.15
CA LYS A 295 -0.39 4.44 -26.87
C LYS A 295 -1.39 3.71 -25.97
N GLY A 296 -2.54 4.34 -25.72
CA GLY A 296 -3.62 3.77 -24.93
C GLY A 296 -3.43 3.87 -23.41
N LEU A 297 -2.42 4.61 -22.95
CA LEU A 297 -2.14 4.82 -21.54
C LEU A 297 -2.31 6.30 -21.19
N GLN A 298 -2.81 6.53 -19.98
CA GLN A 298 -2.98 7.83 -19.40
C GLN A 298 -1.63 8.41 -18.93
N GLN A 299 -1.55 9.74 -18.93
CA GLN A 299 -0.53 10.53 -18.27
C GLN A 299 -1.19 11.68 -17.51
N ALA A 300 -1.21 11.57 -16.18
CA ALA A 300 -1.74 12.61 -15.31
C ALA A 300 -0.70 13.72 -15.04
N PHE A 301 -1.22 14.94 -14.95
CA PHE A 301 -0.55 16.09 -14.35
C PHE A 301 -1.40 16.57 -13.19
N PHE A 302 -0.81 16.60 -12.00
CA PHE A 302 -1.45 17.06 -10.77
C PHE A 302 -1.11 18.53 -10.57
N ILE A 303 -2.13 19.37 -10.37
CA ILE A 303 -1.97 20.80 -10.15
C ILE A 303 -2.61 21.13 -8.81
N ARG A 304 -1.90 21.87 -7.96
CA ARG A 304 -2.44 22.34 -6.68
C ARG A 304 -2.12 23.80 -6.45
N THR A 305 -2.96 24.46 -5.68
CA THR A 305 -2.77 25.86 -5.29
C THR A 305 -2.95 26.04 -3.79
N ARG A 306 -2.24 27.01 -3.22
CA ARG A 306 -2.33 27.40 -1.81
C ARG A 306 -2.95 28.78 -1.69
N ALA A 307 -4.00 28.89 -0.89
CA ALA A 307 -4.45 30.18 -0.39
C ALA A 307 -3.70 30.50 0.89
N GLU A 308 -2.92 31.58 0.88
CA GLU A 308 -2.25 32.04 2.10
C GLU A 308 -3.25 32.53 3.15
N LYS A 309 -2.80 32.64 4.39
CA LYS A 309 -3.65 32.95 5.55
C LYS A 309 -4.45 34.26 5.41
N ASP A 310 -3.89 35.21 4.68
CA ASP A 310 -4.43 36.55 4.39
C ASP A 310 -4.99 36.68 2.97
N ALA A 311 -5.06 35.60 2.19
CA ALA A 311 -5.64 35.60 0.86
C ALA A 311 -7.07 36.15 0.88
N LYS A 312 -7.41 37.00 -0.08
CA LYS A 312 -8.78 37.53 -0.19
C LYS A 312 -9.73 36.40 -0.55
N ALA A 313 -10.93 36.42 0.04
CA ALA A 313 -11.98 35.50 -0.36
C ALA A 313 -12.54 35.93 -1.72
N GLY A 314 -12.94 34.96 -2.55
CA GLY A 314 -13.51 35.21 -3.87
C GLY A 314 -12.96 34.30 -4.95
N GLU A 315 -13.32 34.62 -6.19
CA GLU A 315 -12.91 33.86 -7.38
C GLU A 315 -11.50 34.24 -7.84
N TYR A 316 -10.71 33.22 -8.17
CA TYR A 316 -9.42 33.31 -8.82
C TYR A 316 -9.45 32.42 -10.07
N THR A 317 -8.76 32.84 -11.12
CA THR A 317 -8.64 32.10 -12.39
C THR A 317 -7.19 31.83 -12.76
N ALA A 318 -6.90 30.66 -13.30
CA ALA A 318 -5.61 30.32 -13.91
C ALA A 318 -5.82 29.78 -15.33
N THR A 319 -4.79 29.86 -16.16
CA THR A 319 -4.78 29.24 -17.48
C THR A 319 -3.88 28.01 -17.47
N VAL A 320 -4.45 26.85 -17.79
CA VAL A 320 -3.71 25.62 -18.09
C VAL A 320 -3.42 25.57 -19.58
N THR A 321 -2.15 25.43 -19.93
CA THR A 321 -1.68 25.33 -21.31
C THR A 321 -0.96 24.00 -21.52
N ALA A 322 -1.35 23.27 -22.56
CA ALA A 322 -0.66 22.06 -23.01
C ALA A 322 -0.06 22.25 -24.40
N LYS A 323 1.18 21.78 -24.59
CA LYS A 323 1.88 21.82 -25.87
C LYS A 323 2.27 20.42 -26.35
N ASN A 324 2.22 20.20 -27.66
CA ASN A 324 2.62 18.92 -28.27
C ASN A 324 4.12 18.85 -28.59
N GLU A 325 4.55 17.76 -29.23
CA GLU A 325 5.93 17.53 -29.65
C GLU A 325 6.49 18.57 -30.65
N LYS A 326 5.62 19.35 -31.29
CA LYS A 326 5.98 20.43 -32.22
C LYS A 326 6.00 21.81 -31.56
N ASN A 327 5.81 21.87 -30.23
CA ASN A 327 5.68 23.10 -29.46
C ASN A 327 4.45 23.93 -29.86
N GLU A 328 3.45 23.30 -30.48
CA GLU A 328 2.14 23.92 -30.77
C GLU A 328 1.27 23.85 -29.52
N VAL A 329 0.55 24.93 -29.20
CA VAL A 329 -0.44 24.93 -28.13
C VAL A 329 -1.65 24.11 -28.58
N ILE A 330 -1.88 22.99 -27.91
CA ILE A 330 -2.97 22.06 -28.25
C ILE A 330 -4.19 22.20 -27.34
N LEU A 331 -3.99 22.76 -26.15
CA LEU A 331 -5.04 23.04 -25.19
C LEU A 331 -4.71 24.33 -24.44
N GLU A 332 -5.70 25.18 -24.29
CA GLU A 332 -5.67 26.34 -23.42
C GLU A 332 -7.04 26.41 -22.72
N LYS A 333 -7.03 26.25 -21.39
CA LYS A 333 -8.26 26.18 -20.58
C LYS A 333 -8.14 27.08 -19.37
N GLU A 334 -9.16 27.91 -19.16
CA GLU A 334 -9.31 28.66 -17.91
C GLU A 334 -9.90 27.74 -16.84
N ILE A 335 -9.30 27.76 -15.65
CA ILE A 335 -9.69 26.97 -14.48
C ILE A 335 -9.95 27.92 -13.32
N LYS A 336 -10.92 27.57 -12.47
CA LYS A 336 -11.41 28.43 -11.38
C LYS A 336 -11.08 27.84 -10.02
N ALA A 337 -10.69 28.72 -9.11
CA ALA A 337 -10.56 28.44 -7.68
C ALA A 337 -11.39 29.46 -6.88
N VAL A 338 -12.16 29.00 -5.91
CA VAL A 338 -12.90 29.87 -4.98
C VAL A 338 -12.25 29.82 -3.61
N VAL A 339 -11.75 30.96 -3.14
CA VAL A 339 -11.25 31.11 -1.76
C VAL A 339 -12.42 31.43 -0.83
N TRP A 340 -12.72 30.53 0.08
CA TRP A 340 -13.74 30.68 1.12
C TRP A 340 -13.36 31.72 2.17
N ASN A 341 -14.36 32.29 2.84
CA ASN A 341 -14.16 33.39 3.80
C ASN A 341 -13.94 32.91 5.25
N PHE A 342 -13.12 31.87 5.42
CA PHE A 342 -12.62 31.44 6.72
C PHE A 342 -11.17 30.96 6.57
N THR A 343 -10.49 30.77 7.70
CA THR A 343 -9.07 30.45 7.75
C THR A 343 -8.86 29.20 8.59
N LEU A 344 -8.13 28.23 8.05
CA LEU A 344 -7.67 27.08 8.83
C LEU A 344 -6.60 27.48 9.84
N PRO A 345 -6.57 26.85 11.03
CA PRO A 345 -5.54 27.12 12.02
C PRO A 345 -4.14 26.73 11.49
N ASP A 346 -3.10 27.33 12.06
CA ASP A 346 -1.71 26.93 11.74
C ASP A 346 -1.39 25.55 12.32
N THR A 347 -1.98 25.24 13.49
CA THR A 347 -1.87 23.93 14.14
C THR A 347 -3.04 23.05 13.72
N PRO A 348 -2.78 21.89 13.09
CA PRO A 348 -3.81 20.91 12.76
C PRO A 348 -4.62 20.50 14.00
N ALA A 349 -5.93 20.36 13.84
CA ALA A 349 -6.86 19.96 14.90
C ALA A 349 -6.76 18.46 15.22
N ASN A 350 -6.35 17.64 14.25
CA ASN A 350 -5.94 16.27 14.52
C ASN A 350 -4.44 16.20 14.80
N GLU A 351 -4.07 15.37 15.74
CA GLU A 351 -2.66 15.06 15.95
C GLU A 351 -2.18 14.09 14.86
N SER A 352 -0.89 14.15 14.55
CA SER A 352 -0.28 13.14 13.71
C SER A 352 1.12 12.78 14.17
N ALA A 353 1.63 11.66 13.69
CA ALA A 353 3.01 11.25 13.88
C ALA A 353 3.47 10.39 12.69
N PHE A 354 4.50 10.84 11.98
CA PHE A 354 5.00 10.19 10.75
C PHE A 354 6.49 9.89 10.83
N GLY A 355 6.88 8.62 10.76
CA GLY A 355 8.29 8.24 10.75
C GLY A 355 9.03 8.77 9.51
N ASN A 356 10.30 9.10 9.64
CA ASN A 356 11.04 9.85 8.60
C ASN A 356 12.56 9.54 8.57
N SER A 357 12.96 8.33 8.95
CA SER A 357 14.39 7.96 9.13
C SER A 357 14.74 6.62 8.47
N SER A 358 14.92 6.61 7.14
CA SER A 358 15.48 5.46 6.39
C SER A 358 16.87 5.78 5.85
N GLU A 359 17.81 4.85 6.06
CA GLU A 359 19.19 4.96 5.58
C GLU A 359 19.29 4.77 4.07
N MET A 360 18.53 3.82 3.51
CA MET A 360 18.47 3.62 2.06
C MET A 360 17.91 4.86 1.35
N PHE A 361 16.93 5.53 1.94
CA PHE A 361 16.40 6.80 1.40
C PHE A 361 17.46 7.90 1.36
N ALA A 362 18.23 8.06 2.43
CA ALA A 362 19.32 9.02 2.49
C ALA A 362 20.38 8.74 1.40
N THR A 363 20.74 7.47 1.25
CA THR A 363 21.71 7.01 0.23
C THR A 363 21.22 7.31 -1.19
N LEU A 364 19.97 6.98 -1.50
CA LEU A 364 19.36 7.26 -2.81
C LEU A 364 19.15 8.76 -3.05
N SER A 365 19.04 9.56 -1.99
CA SER A 365 18.99 11.02 -2.06
C SER A 365 20.38 11.66 -2.24
N GLY A 366 21.45 10.86 -2.32
CA GLY A 366 22.81 11.32 -2.58
C GLY A 366 23.63 11.63 -1.33
N VAL A 367 23.13 11.30 -0.12
CA VAL A 367 23.90 11.42 1.12
C VAL A 367 24.94 10.31 1.17
N LYS A 368 26.21 10.70 1.29
CA LYS A 368 27.34 9.75 1.40
C LYS A 368 27.57 9.37 2.86
N ASP A 369 28.12 8.18 3.07
CA ASP A 369 28.55 7.73 4.41
C ASP A 369 29.48 8.76 5.06
N GLY A 370 29.13 9.18 6.28
CA GLY A 370 29.86 10.20 7.04
C GLY A 370 29.62 11.66 6.64
N ASP A 371 28.78 11.93 5.63
CA ASP A 371 28.42 13.30 5.23
C ASP A 371 27.28 13.86 6.09
N ASN A 372 27.64 14.29 7.30
CA ASN A 372 26.69 14.84 8.27
C ASN A 372 25.98 16.11 7.78
N ALA A 373 26.65 16.92 6.94
CA ALA A 373 26.05 18.15 6.41
C ALA A 373 24.96 17.84 5.38
N ALA A 374 25.22 16.89 4.47
CA ALA A 374 24.21 16.43 3.53
C ALA A 374 23.03 15.73 4.25
N ARG A 375 23.32 14.95 5.30
CA ARG A 375 22.29 14.33 6.14
C ARG A 375 21.42 15.37 6.84
N GLU A 376 22.03 16.37 7.48
CA GLU A 376 21.30 17.45 8.15
C GLU A 376 20.39 18.20 7.16
N LYS A 377 20.93 18.56 5.98
CA LYS A 377 20.17 19.21 4.92
C LYS A 377 18.95 18.37 4.50
N LEU A 378 19.14 17.08 4.26
CA LEU A 378 18.05 16.18 3.87
C LEU A 378 16.99 16.08 4.97
N ASN A 379 17.39 15.97 6.24
CA ASN A 379 16.47 15.92 7.37
C ASN A 379 15.61 17.18 7.46
N VAL A 380 16.21 18.37 7.25
CA VAL A 380 15.48 19.64 7.18
C VAL A 380 14.49 19.63 6.00
N GLN A 381 14.91 19.21 4.81
CA GLN A 381 14.04 19.16 3.64
C GLN A 381 12.85 18.20 3.82
N VAL A 382 13.07 17.04 4.43
CA VAL A 382 12.00 16.09 4.76
C VAL A 382 11.06 16.66 5.81
N TYR A 383 11.59 17.32 6.84
CA TYR A 383 10.76 18.00 7.84
C TYR A 383 9.88 19.07 7.21
N GLU A 384 10.43 19.95 6.37
CA GLU A 384 9.65 21.03 5.75
C GLU A 384 8.56 20.48 4.83
N LEU A 385 8.86 19.46 4.02
CA LEU A 385 7.84 18.83 3.17
C LEU A 385 6.67 18.27 4.00
N LEU A 386 6.97 17.57 5.10
CA LEU A 386 5.94 17.02 5.98
C LEU A 386 5.16 18.12 6.71
N ALA A 387 5.85 19.11 7.30
CA ALA A 387 5.23 20.21 8.04
C ALA A 387 4.36 21.13 7.15
N GLU A 388 4.79 21.42 5.92
CA GLU A 388 4.00 22.19 4.93
C GLU A 388 2.71 21.46 4.53
N ASN A 389 2.70 20.13 4.64
CA ASN A 389 1.55 19.27 4.37
C ASN A 389 0.86 18.79 5.67
N ARG A 390 1.04 19.51 6.79
CA ARG A 390 0.36 19.26 8.08
C ARG A 390 0.64 17.87 8.69
N LEU A 391 1.76 17.26 8.32
CA LEU A 391 2.20 15.98 8.85
C LEU A 391 3.35 16.20 9.84
N SER A 392 3.15 15.81 11.09
CA SER A 392 4.18 15.92 12.13
C SER A 392 5.20 14.79 12.02
N PRO A 393 6.50 15.07 11.79
CA PRO A 393 7.52 14.03 11.74
C PRO A 393 7.83 13.45 13.13
N TYR A 394 8.20 12.17 13.20
CA TYR A 394 8.72 11.57 14.43
C TYR A 394 9.98 12.30 14.90
N ASN A 395 10.96 12.40 13.99
CA ASN A 395 12.25 13.00 14.28
C ASN A 395 12.27 14.40 13.69
N ILE A 396 12.50 15.40 14.54
CA ILE A 396 12.87 16.74 14.08
C ILE A 396 14.32 16.73 13.56
N PRO A 397 14.76 17.74 12.78
CA PRO A 397 16.02 17.64 12.03
C PRO A 397 17.31 17.58 12.87
N TYR A 398 17.21 17.89 14.17
CA TYR A 398 18.32 18.01 15.10
C TYR A 398 18.08 17.17 16.35
N ASP A 399 19.16 16.78 17.03
CA ASP A 399 19.06 16.28 18.40
C ASP A 399 18.33 17.33 19.26
N ILE A 400 17.37 16.91 20.08
CA ILE A 400 16.49 17.84 20.80
C ILE A 400 17.23 18.69 21.85
N LEU A 401 18.46 18.32 22.23
CA LEU A 401 19.32 19.13 23.12
C LEU A 401 20.11 20.21 22.36
N ASP A 402 20.19 20.14 21.04
CA ASP A 402 20.76 21.21 20.22
C ASP A 402 19.80 22.41 20.21
N GLU A 403 20.29 23.62 20.46
CA GLU A 403 19.46 24.83 20.46
C GLU A 403 18.75 25.07 19.12
N ARG A 404 19.29 24.55 18.01
CA ARG A 404 18.65 24.62 16.69
C ARG A 404 17.35 23.82 16.63
N ALA A 405 17.16 22.83 17.50
CA ALA A 405 15.94 22.04 17.60
C ALA A 405 14.74 22.86 18.10
N ASP A 406 14.98 23.93 18.87
CA ASP A 406 13.94 24.69 19.57
C ASP A 406 12.91 25.29 18.60
N LYS A 407 13.34 25.76 17.43
CA LYS A 407 12.42 26.29 16.42
C LYS A 407 11.49 25.22 15.83
N TYR A 408 11.95 23.97 15.76
CA TYR A 408 11.16 22.85 15.23
C TYR A 408 10.17 22.32 16.27
N MET A 409 10.58 22.21 17.55
CA MET A 409 9.67 21.87 18.65
C MET A 409 8.60 22.97 18.87
N SER A 410 8.96 24.23 18.56
CA SER A 410 8.05 25.39 18.63
C SER A 410 7.20 25.59 17.37
N ASP A 411 7.42 24.83 16.30
CA ASP A 411 6.73 25.04 15.03
C ASP A 411 5.21 24.77 15.21
N PRO A 412 4.33 25.74 14.96
CA PRO A 412 2.89 25.56 15.15
C PRO A 412 2.29 24.57 14.15
N ARG A 413 2.96 24.29 13.02
CA ARG A 413 2.48 23.35 11.99
C ARG A 413 2.52 21.89 12.44
N ILE A 414 3.32 21.57 13.46
CA ILE A 414 3.42 20.21 14.01
C ILE A 414 2.69 20.08 15.33
N THR A 415 2.05 18.93 15.53
CA THR A 415 1.27 18.57 16.72
C THR A 415 2.04 17.62 17.64
N SER A 416 3.05 16.93 17.14
CA SER A 416 3.81 15.96 17.92
C SER A 416 5.25 15.76 17.43
N PHE A 417 6.12 15.23 18.29
CA PHE A 417 7.44 14.72 17.94
C PHE A 417 7.91 13.69 18.98
N VAL A 418 8.81 12.78 18.58
CA VAL A 418 9.36 11.74 19.46
C VAL A 418 10.47 12.32 20.34
N ILE A 419 10.38 12.06 21.64
CA ILE A 419 11.46 12.27 22.60
C ILE A 419 12.37 11.04 22.56
N PRO A 420 13.70 11.19 22.36
CA PRO A 420 14.60 10.05 22.36
C PRO A 420 14.58 9.29 23.69
N TYR A 421 14.64 7.95 23.63
CA TYR A 421 14.64 7.06 24.79
C TYR A 421 15.98 6.28 24.89
N PRO A 422 17.07 6.91 25.36
CA PRO A 422 18.36 6.25 25.50
C PRO A 422 18.41 5.29 26.69
N GLU A 423 19.37 4.36 26.67
CA GLU A 423 19.68 3.47 27.81
C GLU A 423 20.23 4.23 29.02
N ASP A 424 20.98 5.33 28.80
CA ASP A 424 21.54 6.16 29.86
C ASP A 424 20.46 7.01 30.54
N ASP A 425 20.28 6.82 31.85
CA ASP A 425 19.28 7.54 32.65
C ASP A 425 19.55 9.06 32.71
N GLY A 426 20.82 9.47 32.80
CA GLY A 426 21.18 10.89 32.85
C GLY A 426 20.83 11.60 31.54
N GLN A 427 21.08 10.96 30.41
CA GLN A 427 20.72 11.46 29.09
C GLN A 427 19.20 11.50 28.88
N LEU A 428 18.47 10.46 29.31
CA LEU A 428 17.00 10.45 29.27
C LEU A 428 16.41 11.62 30.08
N VAL A 429 16.93 11.88 31.28
CA VAL A 429 16.48 13.01 32.11
C VAL A 429 16.74 14.34 31.42
N LYS A 430 17.90 14.55 30.79
CA LYS A 430 18.19 15.79 30.04
C LYS A 430 17.18 16.03 28.91
N TYR A 431 16.86 14.99 28.13
CA TYR A 431 15.86 15.07 27.07
C TYR A 431 14.49 15.47 27.63
N TYR A 432 14.08 14.81 28.70
CA TYR A 432 12.83 15.10 29.38
C TYR A 432 12.78 16.52 29.96
N GLU A 433 13.82 16.97 30.65
CA GLU A 433 13.91 18.31 31.23
C GLU A 433 13.89 19.40 30.15
N LYS A 434 14.60 19.19 29.03
CA LYS A 434 14.56 20.10 27.88
C LYS A 434 13.14 20.28 27.37
N VAL A 435 12.44 19.18 27.07
CA VAL A 435 11.06 19.23 26.55
C VAL A 435 10.10 19.80 27.60
N SER A 436 10.24 19.42 28.87
CA SER A 436 9.35 19.86 29.95
C SER A 436 9.58 21.32 30.37
N SER A 437 10.71 21.92 30.00
CA SER A 437 11.00 23.34 30.28
C SER A 437 10.07 24.32 29.55
N ASN A 438 9.37 23.85 28.50
CA ASN A 438 8.45 24.65 27.72
C ASN A 438 7.09 23.92 27.61
N PRO A 439 5.98 24.52 28.09
CA PRO A 439 4.65 23.89 28.04
C PRO A 439 4.20 23.48 26.64
N GLU A 440 4.58 24.23 25.60
CA GLU A 440 4.25 23.89 24.21
C GLU A 440 4.99 22.63 23.75
N TRP A 441 6.26 22.49 24.13
CA TRP A 441 7.05 21.30 23.80
C TRP A 441 6.55 20.09 24.59
N ALA A 442 6.22 20.26 25.88
CA ALA A 442 5.67 19.21 26.73
C ALA A 442 4.33 18.66 26.22
N LYS A 443 3.49 19.49 25.59
CA LYS A 443 2.23 19.07 24.97
C LYS A 443 2.44 18.20 23.73
N LYS A 444 3.47 18.50 22.93
CA LYS A 444 3.77 17.83 21.64
C LYS A 444 4.67 16.60 21.79
N GLY A 445 5.63 16.64 22.71
CA GLY A 445 6.62 15.58 22.90
C GLY A 445 6.01 14.31 23.50
N TYR A 446 6.38 13.15 22.96
CA TYR A 446 6.00 11.85 23.51
C TYR A 446 7.12 10.80 23.34
N PHE A 447 7.15 9.80 24.22
CA PHE A 447 8.04 8.64 24.10
C PHE A 447 7.37 7.53 23.27
N TYR A 448 8.17 6.83 22.46
CA TYR A 448 7.75 5.62 21.72
C TYR A 448 8.81 4.50 21.86
N PRO A 449 8.99 3.94 23.07
CA PRO A 449 10.08 3.01 23.37
C PRO A 449 9.78 1.53 23.05
N ILE A 450 8.53 1.18 22.77
CA ILE A 450 8.09 -0.19 22.50
C ILE A 450 6.95 -0.20 21.50
N ASP A 451 6.98 -1.18 20.59
CA ASP A 451 5.98 -1.35 19.53
C ASP A 451 5.21 -2.66 19.71
N GLU A 452 3.88 -2.58 19.57
CA GLU A 452 2.92 -3.69 19.56
C GLU A 452 3.21 -4.85 20.55
N PRO A 453 3.28 -4.62 21.88
CA PRO A 453 3.49 -5.69 22.83
C PRO A 453 2.38 -6.76 22.73
N GLY A 454 2.76 -7.97 22.34
CA GLY A 454 1.82 -9.04 21.96
C GLY A 454 1.89 -10.32 22.81
N ASP A 455 2.72 -10.36 23.86
CA ASP A 455 2.85 -11.52 24.76
C ASP A 455 3.29 -11.12 26.18
N SER A 456 3.32 -12.08 27.11
CA SER A 456 3.72 -11.86 28.51
C SER A 456 5.11 -11.23 28.65
N ALA A 457 6.08 -11.61 27.80
CA ALA A 457 7.44 -11.08 27.88
C ALA A 457 7.53 -9.64 27.38
N ALA A 458 6.77 -9.29 26.34
CA ALA A 458 6.67 -7.92 25.85
C ALA A 458 5.98 -7.01 26.87
N TYR A 459 4.95 -7.49 27.57
CA TYR A 459 4.30 -6.71 28.63
C TYR A 459 5.14 -6.59 29.91
N GLU A 460 6.03 -7.55 30.18
CA GLU A 460 7.05 -7.39 31.22
C GLU A 460 8.02 -6.25 30.89
N ARG A 461 8.56 -6.22 29.66
CA ARG A 461 9.38 -5.10 29.17
C ARG A 461 8.64 -3.77 29.19
N TYR A 462 7.37 -3.77 28.77
CA TYR A 462 6.50 -2.58 28.86
C TYR A 462 6.38 -2.08 30.30
N ARG A 463 6.25 -2.98 31.29
CA ARG A 463 6.22 -2.61 32.71
C ARG A 463 7.55 -1.99 33.14
N GLU A 464 8.69 -2.60 32.81
CA GLU A 464 10.02 -2.07 33.12
C GLU A 464 10.23 -0.66 32.54
N ILE A 465 9.83 -0.46 31.27
CA ILE A 465 9.89 0.83 30.58
C ILE A 465 9.04 1.88 31.29
N THR A 466 7.78 1.56 31.59
CA THR A 466 6.83 2.51 32.19
C THR A 466 7.20 2.83 33.64
N GLU A 467 7.75 1.87 34.39
CA GLU A 467 8.31 2.11 35.73
C GLU A 467 9.55 3.02 35.67
N ARG A 468 10.43 2.82 34.67
CA ARG A 468 11.59 3.70 34.44
C ARG A 468 11.15 5.12 34.10
N LEU A 469 10.21 5.28 33.16
CA LEU A 469 9.66 6.58 32.80
C LEU A 469 8.94 7.25 33.97
N ALA A 470 8.15 6.53 34.75
CA ALA A 470 7.49 7.09 35.93
C ALA A 470 8.48 7.62 36.98
N ARG A 471 9.64 6.97 37.13
CA ARG A 471 10.70 7.38 38.06
C ARG A 471 11.51 8.58 37.57
N LEU A 472 11.83 8.62 36.27
CA LEU A 472 12.79 9.60 35.71
C LEU A 472 12.11 10.76 34.98
N CYS A 473 10.89 10.57 34.50
CA CYS A 473 10.13 11.49 33.66
C CYS A 473 8.68 11.62 34.19
N PRO A 474 8.47 12.18 35.40
CA PRO A 474 7.16 12.18 36.05
C PRO A 474 6.11 12.97 35.26
N GLY A 475 5.05 12.29 34.82
CA GLY A 475 4.04 12.88 33.92
C GLY A 475 4.35 12.69 32.44
N TYR A 476 5.24 11.75 32.09
CA TYR A 476 5.60 11.44 30.71
C TYR A 476 4.38 11.20 29.80
N ASN A 477 4.52 11.61 28.55
CA ASN A 477 3.65 11.20 27.48
C ASN A 477 4.26 9.98 26.77
N MET A 478 3.49 8.92 26.55
CA MET A 478 3.95 7.74 25.81
C MET A 478 2.86 7.19 24.90
N VAL A 479 3.25 6.86 23.67
CA VAL A 479 2.43 6.08 22.75
C VAL A 479 2.79 4.60 22.85
N THR A 480 1.80 3.73 22.74
CA THR A 480 2.01 2.29 22.65
C THR A 480 1.01 1.71 21.65
N PRO A 481 1.46 1.40 20.43
CA PRO A 481 0.57 0.80 19.45
C PRO A 481 0.13 -0.60 19.80
N PHE A 482 -1.02 -1.03 19.29
CA PHE A 482 -1.50 -2.41 19.38
C PHE A 482 -2.25 -2.85 18.12
N ASN A 483 -1.89 -4.03 17.62
CA ASN A 483 -2.44 -4.65 16.41
C ASN A 483 -3.50 -5.74 16.70
N THR A 484 -3.87 -5.93 17.97
CA THR A 484 -4.86 -6.91 18.44
C THR A 484 -5.73 -6.28 19.51
N ASP A 485 -7.00 -6.64 19.57
CA ASP A 485 -7.96 -6.17 20.57
C ASP A 485 -7.76 -6.84 21.94
N GLU A 486 -7.28 -8.08 21.92
CA GLU A 486 -6.94 -8.88 23.10
C GLU A 486 -5.61 -9.62 22.91
N VAL A 487 -4.81 -9.66 23.99
CA VAL A 487 -3.57 -10.42 24.07
C VAL A 487 -3.75 -11.59 25.02
N LYS A 488 -3.15 -12.74 24.69
CA LYS A 488 -3.17 -13.93 25.56
C LYS A 488 -1.99 -13.88 26.53
N ILE A 489 -2.27 -13.65 27.80
CA ILE A 489 -1.31 -13.59 28.90
C ILE A 489 -1.64 -14.71 29.88
N ASP A 490 -0.69 -15.62 30.11
CA ASP A 490 -0.79 -16.72 31.08
C ASP A 490 -2.10 -17.54 30.96
N GLY A 491 -2.54 -17.76 29.72
CA GLY A 491 -3.75 -18.52 29.41
C GLY A 491 -5.04 -17.70 29.37
N SER A 492 -5.04 -16.46 29.87
CA SER A 492 -6.18 -15.54 29.86
C SER A 492 -6.10 -14.56 28.69
N LYS A 493 -7.23 -14.22 28.09
CA LYS A 493 -7.31 -13.12 27.12
C LYS A 493 -7.57 -11.81 27.86
N ILE A 494 -6.74 -10.81 27.62
CA ILE A 494 -6.83 -9.50 28.27
C ILE A 494 -6.85 -8.44 27.18
N SER A 495 -7.73 -7.45 27.32
CA SER A 495 -7.84 -6.37 26.36
C SER A 495 -6.57 -5.53 26.28
N SER A 496 -6.11 -5.22 25.06
CA SER A 496 -4.91 -4.39 24.83
C SER A 496 -5.05 -3.01 25.47
N VAL A 497 -6.24 -2.41 25.40
CA VAL A 497 -6.53 -1.13 26.07
C VAL A 497 -6.37 -1.22 27.59
N GLU A 498 -6.88 -2.29 28.22
CA GLU A 498 -6.78 -2.46 29.67
C GLU A 498 -5.36 -2.78 30.13
N LEU A 499 -4.57 -3.50 29.32
CA LEU A 499 -3.15 -3.77 29.61
C LEU A 499 -2.31 -2.48 29.65
N GLN A 500 -2.69 -1.48 28.87
CA GLN A 500 -1.97 -0.21 28.76
C GLN A 500 -2.51 0.90 29.67
N LYS A 501 -3.70 0.70 30.25
CA LYS A 501 -4.42 1.68 31.05
C LYS A 501 -3.59 2.25 32.21
N GLY A 502 -3.60 3.57 32.33
CA GLY A 502 -2.90 4.30 33.38
C GLY A 502 -1.37 4.34 33.24
N ARG A 503 -0.82 3.79 32.14
CA ARG A 503 0.62 3.77 31.86
C ARG A 503 0.97 4.36 30.49
N SER A 504 0.11 4.21 29.49
CA SER A 504 0.24 4.92 28.22
C SER A 504 -0.75 6.08 28.18
N SER A 505 -0.25 7.29 27.93
CA SER A 505 -1.07 8.49 27.76
C SER A 505 -1.70 8.55 26.36
N ILE A 506 -1.13 7.85 25.38
CA ILE A 506 -1.64 7.76 24.01
C ILE A 506 -1.87 6.29 23.67
N LEU A 507 -3.14 5.91 23.54
CA LEU A 507 -3.56 4.58 23.07
C LEU A 507 -3.64 4.63 21.55
N CYS A 508 -2.97 3.70 20.85
CA CYS A 508 -2.87 3.72 19.39
C CYS A 508 -3.23 2.37 18.77
N GLY A 509 -4.49 2.17 18.40
CA GLY A 509 -4.94 0.90 17.81
C GLY A 509 -4.77 0.85 16.29
N LEU A 510 -4.51 -0.33 15.73
CA LEU A 510 -4.63 -0.53 14.28
C LEU A 510 -6.08 -0.21 13.86
N SER A 511 -6.27 0.54 12.78
CA SER A 511 -7.59 1.13 12.46
C SER A 511 -8.74 0.09 12.41
N ASP A 512 -8.50 -1.10 11.87
CA ASP A 512 -9.50 -2.17 11.86
C ASP A 512 -9.73 -2.80 13.23
N VAL A 513 -8.70 -2.89 14.07
CA VAL A 513 -8.77 -3.36 15.47
C VAL A 513 -9.58 -2.40 16.34
N VAL A 514 -9.46 -1.09 16.10
CA VAL A 514 -10.29 -0.07 16.76
C VAL A 514 -11.77 -0.34 16.52
N GLY A 515 -12.13 -0.73 15.29
CA GLY A 515 -13.50 -1.08 14.92
C GLY A 515 -14.03 -2.42 15.45
N ARG A 516 -13.21 -3.23 16.15
CA ARG A 516 -13.61 -4.56 16.64
C ARG A 516 -14.16 -4.50 18.06
N GLY A 517 -15.24 -5.26 18.28
CA GLY A 517 -15.75 -5.56 19.63
C GLY A 517 -15.98 -4.30 20.47
N SER A 518 -15.33 -4.23 21.64
CA SER A 518 -15.43 -3.11 22.59
C SER A 518 -14.22 -2.17 22.55
N THR A 519 -13.31 -2.30 21.57
CA THR A 519 -12.04 -1.55 21.55
C THR A 519 -12.26 -0.05 21.51
N LEU A 520 -13.07 0.44 20.56
CA LEU A 520 -13.40 1.87 20.44
C LEU A 520 -14.05 2.43 21.72
N GLU A 521 -15.00 1.68 22.31
CA GLU A 521 -15.65 2.09 23.55
C GLU A 521 -14.65 2.25 24.70
N LYS A 522 -13.73 1.28 24.86
CA LYS A 522 -12.68 1.33 25.89
C LYS A 522 -11.71 2.48 25.66
N MET A 523 -11.28 2.72 24.42
CA MET A 523 -10.43 3.85 24.07
C MET A 523 -11.12 5.18 24.36
N THR A 524 -12.41 5.30 24.01
CA THR A 524 -13.22 6.49 24.30
C THR A 524 -13.35 6.73 25.80
N ASN A 525 -13.56 5.67 26.59
CA ASN A 525 -13.63 5.76 28.05
C ASN A 525 -12.26 6.12 28.67
N ALA A 526 -11.15 5.62 28.13
CA ALA A 526 -9.82 6.03 28.54
C ALA A 526 -9.57 7.52 28.20
N ALA A 527 -10.02 7.97 27.02
CA ALA A 527 -9.88 9.36 26.60
C ALA A 527 -10.61 10.35 27.52
N LYS A 528 -11.81 9.99 27.99
CA LYS A 528 -12.54 10.76 29.02
C LYS A 528 -11.79 10.87 30.35
N ASN A 529 -10.84 9.98 30.61
CA ASN A 529 -10.01 9.96 31.82
C ASN A 529 -8.59 10.52 31.59
N GLY A 530 -8.37 11.27 30.50
CA GLY A 530 -7.13 12.00 30.25
C GLY A 530 -6.15 11.33 29.28
N SER A 531 -6.44 10.12 28.78
CA SER A 531 -5.68 9.56 27.66
C SER A 531 -6.03 10.26 26.33
N ARG A 532 -5.20 10.08 25.32
CA ARG A 532 -5.50 10.37 23.91
C ARG A 532 -5.78 9.07 23.17
N ALA A 533 -6.71 9.12 22.22
CA ALA A 533 -7.06 7.99 21.37
C ALA A 533 -6.57 8.27 19.96
N TRP A 534 -5.48 7.60 19.59
CA TRP A 534 -4.94 7.60 18.24
C TRP A 534 -5.23 6.27 17.55
N TRP A 535 -5.02 6.24 16.25
CA TRP A 535 -4.95 4.99 15.51
C TRP A 535 -3.81 5.02 14.51
N TYR A 536 -3.54 3.89 13.88
CA TYR A 536 -2.57 3.80 12.80
C TYR A 536 -3.03 2.87 11.69
N VAL A 537 -2.41 3.05 10.54
CA VAL A 537 -2.42 2.10 9.44
C VAL A 537 -0.97 1.73 9.10
N CYS A 538 -0.76 0.58 8.48
CA CYS A 538 0.54 0.09 8.03
C CYS A 538 0.31 -0.87 6.86
N CYS A 539 1.06 -1.98 6.79
CA CYS A 539 0.79 -3.10 5.88
C CYS A 539 -0.59 -3.77 6.10
N ALA A 540 -1.34 -3.32 7.09
CA ALA A 540 -2.75 -3.62 7.35
C ALA A 540 -3.49 -2.33 7.79
N PRO A 541 -4.83 -2.32 7.76
CA PRO A 541 -5.70 -3.31 7.13
C PRO A 541 -5.68 -3.24 5.59
N GLY A 542 -6.02 -4.35 4.95
CA GLY A 542 -6.26 -4.43 3.51
C GLY A 542 -7.75 -4.58 3.18
N GLY A 543 -8.08 -4.89 1.92
CA GLY A 543 -9.46 -5.07 1.48
C GLY A 543 -10.22 -3.75 1.38
N ASP A 544 -11.40 -3.68 1.98
CA ASP A 544 -12.28 -2.51 1.87
C ASP A 544 -11.93 -1.39 2.86
N TYR A 545 -10.94 -1.57 3.74
CA TYR A 545 -10.50 -0.50 4.63
C TYR A 545 -9.74 0.60 3.90
N CYS A 546 -9.83 1.83 4.42
CA CYS A 546 -8.95 2.93 4.03
C CYS A 546 -7.51 2.70 4.52
N ASN A 547 -6.53 2.95 3.66
CA ASN A 547 -5.10 2.82 3.94
C ASN A 547 -4.28 3.61 2.89
N PHE A 548 -2.95 3.58 2.94
CA PHE A 548 -2.03 4.40 2.14
C PHE A 548 -1.23 3.63 1.07
N PHE A 549 -1.74 2.50 0.59
CA PHE A 549 -1.08 1.73 -0.47
C PHE A 549 -1.19 2.40 -1.83
N ILE A 550 -0.19 2.20 -2.69
CA ILE A 550 -0.09 2.80 -4.03
C ILE A 550 -1.30 2.49 -4.91
N HIS A 551 -1.79 1.25 -4.86
CA HIS A 551 -2.85 0.75 -5.72
C HIS A 551 -4.28 1.09 -5.24
N LEU A 552 -4.42 1.68 -4.05
CA LEU A 552 -5.73 2.10 -3.54
C LEU A 552 -6.12 3.42 -4.19
N ASP A 553 -7.38 3.57 -4.56
CA ASP A 553 -7.98 4.85 -4.94
C ASP A 553 -7.56 5.99 -3.99
N ALA A 554 -7.21 7.17 -4.52
CA ALA A 554 -6.69 8.25 -3.69
C ALA A 554 -7.74 8.83 -2.74
N LEU A 555 -9.03 8.68 -3.04
CA LEU A 555 -10.14 8.98 -2.14
C LEU A 555 -10.01 8.27 -0.79
N LYS A 556 -9.50 7.02 -0.79
CA LYS A 556 -9.32 6.25 0.45
C LYS A 556 -8.27 6.86 1.39
N HIS A 557 -7.28 7.58 0.85
CA HIS A 557 -6.26 8.25 1.65
C HIS A 557 -6.85 9.44 2.40
N ARG A 558 -7.78 10.17 1.75
CA ARG A 558 -8.47 11.35 2.30
C ARG A 558 -9.60 10.96 3.28
N ILE A 559 -10.44 9.99 2.92
CA ILE A 559 -11.56 9.51 3.76
C ILE A 559 -11.10 8.95 5.12
N LEU A 560 -9.86 8.50 5.24
CA LEU A 560 -9.35 8.02 6.53
C LEU A 560 -9.52 9.08 7.64
N MET A 561 -9.36 10.37 7.35
CA MET A 561 -9.54 11.45 8.34
C MET A 561 -11.00 11.77 8.62
N TRP A 562 -11.89 11.57 7.64
CA TRP A 562 -13.34 11.63 7.84
C TRP A 562 -13.81 10.54 8.81
N GLN A 563 -13.27 9.33 8.65
CA GLN A 563 -13.51 8.23 9.57
C GLN A 563 -12.93 8.53 10.96
N GLN A 564 -11.73 9.13 11.08
CA GLN A 564 -11.21 9.56 12.40
C GLN A 564 -12.19 10.46 13.14
N LYS A 565 -12.70 11.47 12.44
CA LYS A 565 -13.62 12.44 13.04
C LYS A 565 -14.93 11.78 13.47
N SER A 566 -15.51 10.89 12.65
CA SER A 566 -16.79 10.25 12.94
C SER A 566 -16.75 9.42 14.24
N ILE A 567 -15.62 8.75 14.52
CA ILE A 567 -15.44 7.92 15.71
C ILE A 567 -14.61 8.57 16.84
N ASN A 568 -14.36 9.88 16.79
CA ASN A 568 -13.60 10.62 17.80
C ASN A 568 -12.18 10.10 18.06
N ILE A 569 -11.52 9.61 17.01
CA ILE A 569 -10.07 9.40 17.05
C ILE A 569 -9.40 10.75 16.77
N THR A 570 -8.46 11.13 17.64
CA THR A 570 -7.84 12.47 17.65
C THR A 570 -6.44 12.47 17.05
N GLY A 571 -5.89 11.34 16.66
CA GLY A 571 -4.61 11.32 15.98
C GLY A 571 -4.31 10.11 15.12
N LEU A 572 -3.42 10.32 14.16
CA LEU A 572 -2.93 9.33 13.21
C LEU A 572 -1.43 9.10 13.38
N LEU A 573 -1.05 7.85 13.60
CA LEU A 573 0.32 7.41 13.51
C LEU A 573 0.55 6.68 12.17
N TYR A 574 1.68 6.95 11.51
CA TYR A 574 2.16 6.19 10.37
C TYR A 574 3.66 5.94 10.51
N TRP A 575 4.02 4.66 10.49
CA TRP A 575 5.32 4.20 11.00
C TRP A 575 6.53 4.71 10.21
N CYS A 576 6.38 5.06 8.92
CA CYS A 576 7.44 5.68 8.13
C CYS A 576 6.88 6.37 6.87
N THR A 577 7.61 7.35 6.33
CA THR A 577 7.31 8.04 5.06
C THR A 577 8.43 7.89 4.03
N THR A 578 9.58 7.37 4.44
CA THR A 578 10.81 7.29 3.64
C THR A 578 11.30 5.85 3.48
N TYR A 579 10.52 4.83 3.85
CA TYR A 579 11.00 3.44 3.88
C TYR A 579 11.15 2.85 2.48
N CYS A 580 12.39 2.54 2.08
CA CYS A 580 12.69 1.92 0.80
C CYS A 580 13.78 0.83 0.87
N GLU A 581 13.79 0.04 1.94
CA GLU A 581 14.85 -0.96 2.20
C GLU A 581 14.76 -2.21 1.30
N LYS A 582 13.59 -2.48 0.70
CA LYS A 582 13.40 -3.66 -0.17
C LYS A 582 13.76 -3.41 -1.63
N ALA A 583 13.65 -2.18 -2.11
CA ALA A 583 13.97 -1.80 -3.47
C ALA A 583 14.06 -0.28 -3.63
N ASN A 584 14.73 0.16 -4.69
CA ASN A 584 14.64 1.55 -5.13
C ASN A 584 13.19 1.87 -5.56
N PRO A 585 12.53 2.86 -4.94
CA PRO A 585 11.12 3.15 -5.17
C PRO A 585 10.84 3.67 -6.59
N TRP A 586 11.83 4.27 -7.25
CA TRP A 586 11.73 4.70 -8.65
C TRP A 586 11.75 3.54 -9.67
N GLU A 587 12.14 2.35 -9.23
CA GLU A 587 12.26 1.16 -10.07
C GLU A 587 11.24 0.07 -9.71
N SER A 588 10.72 0.10 -8.48
CA SER A 588 9.82 -0.94 -7.96
C SER A 588 8.98 -0.40 -6.81
N ALA A 589 7.65 -0.62 -6.86
CA ALA A 589 6.71 -0.27 -5.79
C ALA A 589 6.82 -1.18 -4.54
N LYS A 590 7.82 -2.06 -4.48
CA LYS A 590 7.95 -3.11 -3.46
C LYS A 590 8.58 -2.56 -2.19
N THR A 591 7.77 -2.38 -1.14
CA THR A 591 8.23 -2.02 0.21
C THR A 591 8.29 -3.24 1.15
N TRP A 592 7.50 -4.28 0.90
CA TRP A 592 7.51 -5.53 1.67
C TRP A 592 7.76 -6.73 0.78
N ASP A 593 7.80 -7.95 1.34
CA ASP A 593 7.95 -9.16 0.53
C ASP A 593 6.72 -9.40 -0.38
N SER A 594 5.55 -8.85 -0.02
CA SER A 594 4.32 -8.81 -0.83
C SER A 594 4.12 -7.45 -1.53
N PHE A 595 3.36 -7.45 -2.63
CA PHE A 595 2.87 -6.25 -3.32
C PHE A 595 1.49 -5.78 -2.80
N ASP A 596 0.83 -6.57 -1.96
CA ASP A 596 -0.50 -6.23 -1.41
C ASP A 596 -0.50 -4.96 -0.55
N CYS A 597 0.66 -4.59 -0.02
CA CYS A 597 0.91 -3.39 0.78
C CYS A 597 1.96 -2.49 0.13
N SER A 598 2.07 -2.50 -1.20
CA SER A 598 3.01 -1.66 -1.94
C SER A 598 2.89 -0.18 -1.58
N GLY A 599 4.02 0.43 -1.23
CA GLY A 599 4.11 1.81 -0.78
C GLY A 599 3.88 2.00 0.73
N ASP A 600 3.58 0.95 1.49
CA ASP A 600 3.55 1.04 2.95
C ASP A 600 4.93 1.47 3.49
N GLY A 601 4.93 2.43 4.41
CA GLY A 601 6.12 3.09 4.93
C GLY A 601 6.74 4.15 4.01
N MET A 602 6.16 4.39 2.83
CA MET A 602 6.76 5.23 1.78
C MET A 602 5.74 6.21 1.21
N LEU A 603 5.88 7.50 1.52
CA LEU A 603 5.04 8.59 1.01
C LEU A 603 5.86 9.68 0.30
N ILE A 604 7.18 9.56 0.31
CA ILE A 604 8.12 10.54 -0.24
C ILE A 604 9.22 9.80 -0.99
N TYR A 605 9.50 10.16 -2.23
CA TYR A 605 10.55 9.58 -3.08
C TYR A 605 11.90 10.31 -2.92
N PRO A 606 13.04 9.59 -3.04
CA PRO A 606 14.37 10.20 -2.95
C PRO A 606 14.67 10.98 -4.24
N GLY A 607 14.53 12.30 -4.22
CA GLY A 607 14.68 13.14 -5.42
C GLY A 607 16.11 13.14 -6.00
N GLY A 608 17.13 12.94 -5.16
CA GLY A 608 18.52 12.86 -5.60
C GLY A 608 18.74 11.79 -6.70
N TYR A 609 17.99 10.69 -6.66
CA TYR A 609 18.02 9.62 -7.66
C TYR A 609 17.63 10.10 -9.07
N ILE A 610 16.82 11.16 -9.16
CA ILE A 610 16.34 11.74 -10.43
C ILE A 610 16.94 13.12 -10.72
N GLY A 611 17.88 13.57 -9.88
CA GLY A 611 18.55 14.86 -10.00
C GLY A 611 17.80 16.05 -9.38
N ILE A 612 16.87 15.81 -8.45
CA ILE A 612 16.20 16.84 -7.66
C ILE A 612 16.91 16.98 -6.30
N ASP A 613 17.25 18.20 -5.91
CA ASP A 613 17.84 18.52 -4.62
C ASP A 613 16.76 18.59 -3.52
N GLY A 614 16.30 17.42 -3.08
CA GLY A 614 15.31 17.28 -2.02
C GLY A 614 14.37 16.09 -2.21
N PRO A 615 13.43 15.88 -1.27
CA PRO A 615 12.39 14.87 -1.39
C PRO A 615 11.38 15.20 -2.51
N VAL A 616 10.78 14.15 -3.09
CA VAL A 616 9.67 14.27 -4.05
C VAL A 616 8.40 13.71 -3.43
N SER A 617 7.33 14.50 -3.37
CA SER A 617 6.07 14.07 -2.75
C SER A 617 5.33 13.01 -3.57
N THR A 618 4.26 12.46 -3.01
CA THR A 618 3.32 11.55 -3.68
C THR A 618 1.91 12.13 -3.72
N MET A 619 1.11 11.68 -4.67
CA MET A 619 -0.34 11.95 -4.70
C MET A 619 -1.02 11.46 -3.41
N ARG A 620 -0.50 10.37 -2.82
CA ARG A 620 -0.98 9.84 -1.54
C ARG A 620 -0.74 10.83 -0.42
N LEU A 621 0.47 11.37 -0.31
CA LEU A 621 0.80 12.39 0.70
C LEU A 621 -0.10 13.62 0.57
N PHE A 622 -0.33 14.10 -0.65
CA PHE A 622 -1.22 15.24 -0.88
C PHE A 622 -2.65 14.94 -0.43
N ASN A 623 -3.24 13.81 -0.83
CA ASN A 623 -4.59 13.44 -0.36
C ASN A 623 -4.68 13.18 1.16
N ILE A 624 -3.59 12.72 1.78
CA ILE A 624 -3.51 12.62 3.25
C ILE A 624 -3.53 14.02 3.85
N ALA A 625 -2.74 14.95 3.33
CA ALA A 625 -2.69 16.33 3.79
C ALA A 625 -4.06 17.03 3.65
N ASP A 626 -4.70 16.89 2.50
CA ASP A 626 -6.03 17.45 2.24
C ASP A 626 -7.08 16.85 3.21
N GLY A 627 -6.93 15.57 3.59
CA GLY A 627 -7.76 14.96 4.63
C GLY A 627 -7.50 15.48 6.05
N MET A 628 -6.26 15.88 6.37
CA MET A 628 -5.96 16.59 7.63
C MET A 628 -6.63 17.97 7.64
N GLU A 629 -6.65 18.64 6.49
CA GLU A 629 -7.33 19.93 6.32
C GLU A 629 -8.85 19.76 6.47
N ASP A 630 -9.45 18.72 5.89
CA ASP A 630 -10.87 18.39 6.13
C ASP A 630 -11.17 18.15 7.63
N TYR A 631 -10.23 17.61 8.41
CA TYR A 631 -10.41 17.48 9.86
C TYR A 631 -10.52 18.83 10.58
N ASP A 632 -9.77 19.84 10.13
CA ASP A 632 -9.91 21.21 10.62
C ASP A 632 -11.27 21.79 10.27
N TYR A 633 -11.78 21.52 9.05
CA TYR A 633 -13.12 21.93 8.65
C TYR A 633 -14.16 21.37 9.62
N PHE A 634 -14.09 20.08 9.94
CA PHE A 634 -15.02 19.48 10.88
C PHE A 634 -14.92 20.08 12.27
N THR A 635 -13.72 20.44 12.72
CA THR A 635 -13.51 21.04 14.04
C THR A 635 -14.07 22.45 14.10
N LEU A 636 -13.88 23.27 13.05
CA LEU A 636 -14.50 24.58 12.92
C LEU A 636 -16.01 24.47 12.79
N ALA A 637 -16.51 23.52 12.00
CA ALA A 637 -17.94 23.32 11.76
C ALA A 637 -18.65 22.79 13.01
N GLU A 638 -18.01 21.92 13.79
CA GLU A 638 -18.54 21.43 15.07
C GLU A 638 -18.68 22.59 16.07
N ALA A 639 -17.69 23.49 16.13
CA ALA A 639 -17.75 24.67 16.98
C ALA A 639 -18.85 25.67 16.56
N LYS A 640 -19.11 25.80 15.26
CA LYS A 640 -20.08 26.77 14.70
C LYS A 640 -21.51 26.23 14.61
N LEU A 641 -21.67 24.99 14.14
CA LEU A 641 -22.94 24.39 13.71
C LEU A 641 -23.35 23.19 14.57
N GLY A 642 -22.45 22.71 15.45
CA GLY A 642 -22.69 21.61 16.36
C GLY A 642 -22.34 20.23 15.76
N ARG A 643 -22.01 19.30 16.65
CA ARG A 643 -21.56 17.94 16.30
C ARG A 643 -22.55 17.17 15.43
N ALA A 644 -23.84 17.21 15.74
CA ALA A 644 -24.86 16.50 14.98
C ALA A 644 -24.91 16.91 13.50
N TRP A 645 -24.65 18.19 13.20
CA TRP A 645 -24.59 18.69 11.83
C TRP A 645 -23.40 18.11 11.08
N VAL A 646 -22.22 18.07 11.73
CA VAL A 646 -21.00 17.49 11.17
C VAL A 646 -21.16 16.00 10.91
N ASP A 647 -21.70 15.26 11.88
CA ASP A 647 -21.94 13.82 11.74
C ASP A 647 -22.89 13.50 10.57
N GLU A 648 -23.91 14.34 10.34
CA GLU A 648 -24.81 14.20 9.18
C GLU A 648 -24.06 14.34 7.84
N ARG A 649 -23.09 15.25 7.74
CA ARG A 649 -22.27 15.43 6.53
C ARG A 649 -21.31 14.26 6.34
N ILE A 650 -20.61 13.86 7.40
CA ILE A 650 -19.68 12.72 7.32
C ILE A 650 -20.43 11.44 6.94
N ALA A 651 -21.65 11.23 7.44
CA ALA A 651 -22.48 10.07 7.12
C ALA A 651 -22.88 9.97 5.62
N LYS A 652 -22.84 11.07 4.87
CA LYS A 652 -23.02 11.05 3.40
C LYS A 652 -21.81 10.46 2.67
N VAL A 653 -20.63 10.51 3.29
CA VAL A 653 -19.36 10.03 2.72
C VAL A 653 -18.99 8.66 3.26
N THR A 654 -19.17 8.40 4.56
CA THR A 654 -18.80 7.13 5.20
C THR A 654 -19.74 6.76 6.34
N SER A 655 -20.22 5.51 6.34
CA SER A 655 -21.09 4.94 7.39
C SER A 655 -20.33 4.02 8.34
N SER A 656 -19.18 3.49 7.92
CA SER A 656 -18.30 2.64 8.72
C SER A 656 -16.87 2.64 8.18
N LEU A 657 -15.95 1.94 8.85
CA LEU A 657 -14.54 1.84 8.42
C LEU A 657 -14.33 1.15 7.06
N THR A 658 -15.35 0.44 6.56
CA THR A 658 -15.31 -0.31 5.28
C THR A 658 -16.43 0.10 4.32
N GLU A 659 -17.33 1.00 4.73
CA GLU A 659 -18.43 1.48 3.91
C GLU A 659 -18.33 3.00 3.73
N TYR A 660 -18.08 3.40 2.50
CA TYR A 660 -17.92 4.78 2.08
C TYR A 660 -18.23 4.95 0.60
N THR A 661 -18.43 6.18 0.17
CA THR A 661 -18.66 6.53 -1.23
C THR A 661 -17.42 6.23 -2.08
N SER A 662 -17.64 5.74 -3.30
CA SER A 662 -16.64 5.71 -4.38
C SER A 662 -16.93 6.76 -5.44
N ASP A 663 -17.87 7.67 -5.18
CA ASP A 663 -18.23 8.77 -6.07
C ASP A 663 -17.48 10.03 -5.63
N HIS A 664 -16.49 10.40 -6.43
CA HIS A 664 -15.62 11.56 -6.21
C HIS A 664 -16.40 12.88 -6.28
N THR A 665 -17.40 12.97 -7.15
CA THR A 665 -18.24 14.17 -7.26
C THR A 665 -19.12 14.32 -6.01
N ALA A 666 -19.70 13.21 -5.53
CA ALA A 666 -20.47 13.23 -4.29
C ALA A 666 -19.60 13.61 -3.08
N PHE A 667 -18.37 13.11 -3.00
CA PHE A 667 -17.40 13.51 -1.96
C PHE A 667 -17.13 15.02 -2.00
N GLU A 668 -16.77 15.55 -3.17
CA GLU A 668 -16.45 16.98 -3.34
C GLU A 668 -17.65 17.88 -3.07
N GLN A 669 -18.86 17.44 -3.45
CA GLN A 669 -20.09 18.16 -3.13
C GLN A 669 -20.28 18.29 -1.61
N VAL A 670 -20.10 17.21 -0.85
CA VAL A 670 -20.24 17.26 0.62
C VAL A 670 -19.16 18.15 1.23
N ARG A 671 -17.91 18.09 0.74
CA ARG A 671 -16.85 18.99 1.19
C ARG A 671 -17.22 20.46 0.94
N ARG A 672 -17.75 20.78 -0.23
CA ARG A 672 -18.23 22.13 -0.57
C ARG A 672 -19.36 22.60 0.33
N GLU A 673 -20.35 21.75 0.62
CA GLU A 673 -21.42 22.08 1.57
C GLU A 673 -20.84 22.52 2.94
N ILE A 674 -19.73 21.91 3.38
CA ILE A 674 -19.06 22.28 4.64
C ILE A 674 -18.33 23.62 4.51
N GLY A 675 -17.54 23.82 3.45
CA GLY A 675 -16.82 25.06 3.21
C GLY A 675 -17.74 26.28 3.03
N GLU A 676 -18.87 26.11 2.34
CA GLU A 676 -19.90 27.14 2.19
C GLU A 676 -20.55 27.48 3.53
N ALA A 677 -20.96 26.48 4.31
CA ALA A 677 -21.56 26.68 5.64
C ALA A 677 -20.58 27.37 6.61
N LEU A 678 -19.27 27.09 6.51
CA LEU A 678 -18.24 27.79 7.28
C LEU A 678 -18.05 29.24 6.82
N SER A 679 -18.21 29.52 5.52
CA SER A 679 -18.07 30.86 4.93
C SER A 679 -19.23 31.81 5.21
N GLU A 680 -20.42 31.30 5.51
CA GLU A 680 -21.58 32.12 5.90
C GLU A 680 -21.29 32.91 7.19
N LYS A 681 -21.83 34.12 7.32
CA LYS A 681 -21.56 35.00 8.47
C LYS A 681 -22.30 34.62 9.73
#